data_AF-W9HBH2-F1
#
_entry.id   AF-W9HBH2-F1
#
_cell.length_a   1.000
_cell.length_b   1.000
_cell.length_c   1.000
_cell.angle_alpha   90.00
_cell.angle_beta   90.00
_cell.angle_gamma   90.00
#
_symmetry.space_group_name_H-M   'P 1'
#
loop_
_entity.id
_entity.type
_entity.pdbx_description
1 polymer ?
#
loop_
_entity_poly.entity_id
_entity_poly.type
_entity_poly.pdbx_seq_one_letter_code
_entity_poly.pdbx_strand_id
1 'polypeptide(L)'
;MATVIITEKSSQAKDLRVALGDRFGRILPAEGHLLRLAEPDEVNPAWKRWSSALLKPDGLYPTRPDPNGNKPAKFQAIASALKGCDRVILATDCDREGQLIGQEILEHVGFRGSVMRAIFTAQDPKTIRDAFDRLKPNAELRPVYEAAVARQQADQIFNLSLTRTATTTLLAPGVKGVIGIGRVKTPTLAIVCLRELEILDFKPEDYFEVTATATVATGTFLMRHAPPPKDRIKDRKRAEAIAAAAEGHAGDLAVTVEEKRQGPPRLFDLPALQKTCGQRWGWNADKTLSVAQELYDGDGKKLITYPRAEARYLSENQIDDVPAIVRALTGLRGFAHLDISRPVIRKGKSGHFHDKSLEGVSHHAIVPNVNVLNDLEPRLARLNDDEKRLFALICRSYLAIVMPDYEYRQTTVTLPVPMPDGKPVEFRTIGRVPIKLGWKEVYTGNDPGAPPEAENEQTLPPISNGDRAALSDAKVEAKRTQPPPRYNEGTLIDAMQNAWRFVEDPTLRDRLKEAKGIGTPATRAEVIKGLKRQNMLAADGKLVVPTPAGLHLFDLLRKSAPVLVDPGTTAVWEMRLDDIVTGRAEFRGVIDGIATEAERLIAALKSGGGTKVDLGAPAPPVKRAAIKRRAAGAKPAVLRKRKTAAAATGDDVAAPVKRRRKTTAAPPERAAETPLPAKSRGNPPTERMLAFATSLATRKGIEVPGEVRSDFDACRQFLDQHSARTPS
;
A
#
# COMPACT_ATOMS: atom_id res chain seq x y z
N MET A 1 -7.16 18.54 -44.31
CA MET A 1 -6.44 19.00 -43.11
C MET A 1 -5.85 17.78 -42.42
N ALA A 2 -4.54 17.58 -42.51
CA ALA A 2 -3.89 16.45 -41.87
C ALA A 2 -4.01 16.60 -40.35
N THR A 3 -4.52 15.57 -39.67
CA THR A 3 -4.74 15.57 -38.22
C THR A 3 -3.95 14.46 -37.54
N VAL A 4 -3.31 14.78 -36.42
CA VAL A 4 -2.63 13.83 -35.54
C VAL A 4 -3.31 13.84 -34.18
N ILE A 5 -3.53 12.64 -33.62
CA ILE A 5 -4.07 12.46 -32.28
C ILE A 5 -2.95 11.92 -31.40
N ILE A 6 -2.64 12.62 -30.30
CA ILE A 6 -1.63 12.20 -29.33
C ILE A 6 -2.35 11.65 -28.10
N THR A 7 -2.06 10.40 -27.73
CA THR A 7 -2.54 9.77 -26.50
C THR A 7 -1.40 9.58 -25.50
N GLU A 8 -1.73 9.45 -24.22
CA GLU A 8 -0.71 9.20 -23.20
C GLU A 8 -0.22 7.75 -23.25
N LYS A 9 -1.13 6.80 -23.50
CA LYS A 9 -0.86 5.36 -23.36
C LYS A 9 -1.15 4.61 -24.66
N SER A 10 -0.46 3.48 -24.85
CA SER A 10 -0.69 2.59 -25.99
C SER A 10 -2.04 1.86 -25.91
N SER A 11 -2.54 1.55 -24.71
CA SER A 11 -3.91 1.05 -24.52
C SER A 11 -4.95 2.07 -24.95
N GLN A 12 -4.83 3.33 -24.50
CA GLN A 12 -5.69 4.43 -24.90
C GLN A 12 -5.69 4.64 -26.42
N ALA A 13 -4.52 4.58 -27.09
CA ALA A 13 -4.44 4.62 -28.55
C ALA A 13 -5.20 3.48 -29.22
N LYS A 14 -5.18 2.28 -28.65
CA LYS A 14 -5.92 1.13 -29.17
C LYS A 14 -7.43 1.35 -29.02
N ASP A 15 -7.88 1.81 -27.86
CA ASP A 15 -9.30 2.01 -27.56
C ASP A 15 -9.88 3.12 -28.44
N LEU A 16 -9.12 4.20 -28.69
CA LEU A 16 -9.48 5.23 -29.66
C LEU A 16 -9.60 4.68 -31.09
N ARG A 17 -8.67 3.82 -31.54
CA ARG A 17 -8.76 3.18 -32.88
C ARG A 17 -10.02 2.33 -33.00
N VAL A 18 -10.37 1.58 -31.95
CA VAL A 18 -11.60 0.77 -31.93
C VAL A 18 -12.85 1.66 -31.97
N ALA A 19 -12.87 2.75 -31.21
CA ALA A 19 -14.04 3.61 -31.10
C ALA A 19 -14.26 4.54 -32.31
N LEU A 20 -13.17 5.00 -32.93
CA LEU A 20 -13.18 6.07 -33.93
C LEU A 20 -12.73 5.64 -35.33
N GLY A 21 -12.01 4.52 -35.46
CA GLY A 21 -11.29 4.17 -36.69
C GLY A 21 -10.32 5.28 -37.09
N ASP A 22 -10.27 5.59 -38.39
CA ASP A 22 -9.41 6.64 -38.95
C ASP A 22 -10.09 8.02 -39.08
N ARG A 23 -11.33 8.16 -38.58
CA ARG A 23 -12.21 9.33 -38.79
C ARG A 23 -11.57 10.68 -38.43
N PHE A 24 -10.71 10.70 -37.41
CA PHE A 24 -10.15 11.93 -36.87
C PHE A 24 -8.65 12.11 -37.15
N GLY A 25 -8.00 11.16 -37.82
CA GLY A 25 -6.58 11.24 -38.18
C GLY A 25 -5.69 10.21 -37.48
N ARG A 26 -4.37 10.35 -37.65
CA ARG A 26 -3.37 9.37 -37.22
C ARG A 26 -3.19 9.38 -35.70
N ILE A 27 -3.40 8.24 -35.04
CA ILE A 27 -3.27 8.09 -33.58
C ILE A 27 -1.87 7.60 -33.18
N LEU A 28 -1.17 8.36 -32.34
CA LEU A 28 0.19 8.08 -31.84
C LEU A 28 0.26 8.16 -30.30
N PRO A 29 0.67 7.08 -29.61
CA PRO A 29 0.85 7.08 -28.16
C PRO A 29 2.23 7.61 -27.75
N ALA A 30 2.27 8.49 -26.76
CA ALA A 30 3.50 9.01 -26.15
C ALA A 30 4.15 8.02 -25.16
N GLU A 31 3.36 7.17 -24.50
CA GLU A 31 3.81 6.26 -23.42
C GLU A 31 4.42 7.03 -22.22
N GLY A 32 3.69 8.05 -21.77
CA GLY A 32 4.11 8.95 -20.70
C GLY A 32 5.01 10.09 -21.20
N HIS A 33 5.89 10.60 -20.32
CA HIS A 33 6.82 11.69 -20.64
C HIS A 33 7.89 11.26 -21.64
N LEU A 34 7.95 11.96 -22.77
CA LEU A 34 8.99 11.83 -23.79
C LEU A 34 10.11 12.86 -23.66
N LEU A 35 9.87 13.88 -22.85
CA LEU A 35 10.79 14.95 -22.55
C LEU A 35 11.14 14.90 -21.06
N ARG A 36 12.30 15.46 -20.74
CA ARG A 36 12.74 15.77 -19.38
C ARG A 36 13.17 17.22 -19.34
N LEU A 37 13.23 17.79 -18.15
CA LEU A 37 13.98 19.04 -17.98
C LEU A 37 15.47 18.78 -18.17
N ALA A 38 16.18 19.78 -18.69
CA ALA A 38 17.63 19.79 -18.69
C ALA A 38 18.15 19.69 -17.26
N GLU A 39 19.21 18.90 -17.07
CA GLU A 39 19.94 18.79 -15.82
C GLU A 39 20.64 20.13 -15.52
N PRO A 40 20.94 20.43 -14.24
CA PRO A 40 21.61 21.67 -13.88
C PRO A 40 22.88 21.96 -14.69
N ASP A 41 23.75 20.96 -14.91
CA ASP A 41 24.99 21.14 -15.64
C ASP A 41 24.83 21.30 -17.15
N GLU A 42 23.71 20.85 -17.72
CA GLU A 42 23.35 21.12 -19.13
C GLU A 42 22.90 22.57 -19.34
N VAL A 43 22.45 23.25 -18.27
CA VAL A 43 22.02 24.66 -18.32
C VAL A 43 23.16 25.60 -17.92
N ASN A 44 23.88 25.26 -16.85
CA ASN A 44 25.03 26.01 -16.39
C ASN A 44 26.17 25.04 -16.04
N PRO A 45 27.26 24.97 -16.85
CA PRO A 45 28.38 24.07 -16.60
C PRO A 45 29.01 24.19 -15.20
N ALA A 46 28.92 25.36 -14.56
CA ALA A 46 29.41 25.55 -13.19
C ALA A 46 28.65 24.69 -12.16
N TRP A 47 27.39 24.32 -12.45
CA TRP A 47 26.58 23.43 -11.61
C TRP A 47 26.94 21.95 -11.74
N LYS A 48 27.93 21.58 -12.57
CA LYS A 48 28.46 20.21 -12.60
C LYS A 48 29.08 19.81 -11.26
N ARG A 49 29.77 20.74 -10.59
CA ARG A 49 30.27 20.54 -9.23
C ARG A 49 29.15 20.79 -8.23
N TRP A 50 28.85 19.81 -7.39
CA TRP A 50 27.84 19.96 -6.36
C TRP A 50 28.28 20.98 -5.30
N SER A 51 27.39 21.90 -4.98
CA SER A 51 27.57 22.97 -4.00
C SER A 51 26.22 23.28 -3.34
N SER A 52 26.24 24.12 -2.32
CA SER A 52 25.03 24.62 -1.65
C SER A 52 24.44 25.84 -2.37
N ALA A 53 24.40 25.80 -3.70
CA ALA A 53 23.86 26.88 -4.53
C ALA A 53 22.40 26.62 -4.88
N LEU A 54 21.62 27.69 -5.07
CA LEU A 54 20.32 27.61 -5.72
C LEU A 54 20.54 27.23 -7.20
N LEU A 55 19.89 26.16 -7.64
CA LEU A 55 19.91 25.68 -9.02
C LEU A 55 18.67 26.22 -9.73
N LYS A 56 18.65 27.53 -9.96
CA LYS A 56 17.59 28.20 -10.71
C LYS A 56 18.21 28.93 -11.91
N PRO A 57 17.83 28.61 -13.15
CA PRO A 57 18.31 29.32 -14.31
C PRO A 57 17.61 30.66 -14.50
N ASP A 58 18.19 31.50 -15.36
CA ASP A 58 17.49 32.66 -15.89
C ASP A 58 16.33 32.17 -16.78
N GLY A 59 15.10 32.35 -16.30
CA GLY A 59 13.90 31.78 -16.92
C GLY A 59 13.56 30.38 -16.41
N LEU A 60 13.21 29.48 -17.34
CA LEU A 60 12.81 28.10 -17.04
C LEU A 60 13.92 27.13 -17.46
N TYR A 61 13.99 25.97 -16.78
CA TYR A 61 14.75 24.86 -17.31
C TYR A 61 14.19 24.46 -18.68
N PRO A 62 15.04 24.39 -19.73
CA PRO A 62 14.60 23.95 -21.05
C PRO A 62 14.31 22.46 -21.05
N THR A 63 13.43 22.02 -21.93
CA THR A 63 13.15 20.59 -22.14
C THR A 63 14.20 19.94 -23.06
N ARG A 64 14.42 18.65 -22.85
CA ARG A 64 15.31 17.79 -23.63
C ARG A 64 14.60 16.46 -23.90
N PRO A 65 14.78 15.84 -25.07
CA PRO A 65 14.34 14.47 -25.29
C PRO A 65 14.91 13.53 -24.21
N ASP A 66 14.05 12.70 -23.64
CA ASP A 66 14.49 11.69 -22.67
C ASP A 66 15.22 10.56 -23.42
N PRO A 67 16.51 10.29 -23.10
CA PRO A 67 17.30 9.27 -23.81
C PRO A 67 16.94 7.84 -23.44
N ASN A 68 16.08 7.62 -22.44
CA ASN A 68 15.86 6.30 -21.86
C ASN A 68 14.83 5.44 -22.62
N GLY A 69 15.13 4.15 -22.76
CA GLY A 69 14.20 3.16 -23.28
C GLY A 69 13.78 3.42 -24.73
N ASN A 70 12.48 3.26 -25.01
CA ASN A 70 11.91 3.48 -26.35
C ASN A 70 11.48 4.94 -26.61
N LYS A 71 11.68 5.85 -25.64
CA LYS A 71 11.22 7.24 -25.70
C LYS A 71 11.81 8.02 -26.88
N PRO A 72 13.11 7.91 -27.23
CA PRO A 72 13.66 8.63 -28.38
C PRO A 72 12.94 8.29 -29.70
N ALA A 73 12.67 7.01 -29.94
CA ALA A 73 11.96 6.56 -31.15
C ALA A 73 10.51 7.07 -31.18
N LYS A 74 9.81 7.05 -30.03
CA LYS A 74 8.45 7.57 -29.91
C LYS A 74 8.39 9.07 -30.15
N PHE A 75 9.31 9.83 -29.54
CA PHE A 75 9.43 11.26 -29.74
C PHE A 75 9.68 11.59 -31.21
N GLN A 76 10.63 10.90 -31.87
CA GLN A 76 10.92 11.12 -33.28
C GLN A 76 9.72 10.79 -34.18
N ALA A 77 8.96 9.72 -33.87
CA ALA A 77 7.76 9.37 -34.62
C ALA A 77 6.68 10.45 -34.52
N ILE A 78 6.43 11.00 -33.32
CA ILE A 78 5.47 12.08 -33.10
C ILE A 78 5.98 13.37 -33.76
N ALA A 79 7.23 13.77 -33.52
CA ALA A 79 7.82 14.98 -34.10
C ALA A 79 7.78 14.95 -35.63
N SER A 80 8.05 13.80 -36.25
CA SER A 80 7.96 13.64 -37.71
C SER A 80 6.52 13.76 -38.21
N ALA A 81 5.55 13.19 -37.50
CA ALA A 81 4.14 13.32 -37.85
C ALA A 81 3.64 14.77 -37.73
N LEU A 82 4.13 15.53 -36.75
CA LEU A 82 3.75 16.93 -36.52
C LEU A 82 4.23 17.88 -37.63
N LYS A 83 5.32 17.55 -38.35
CA LYS A 83 5.81 18.38 -39.48
C LYS A 83 4.85 18.47 -40.65
N GLY A 84 4.06 17.43 -40.89
CA GLY A 84 3.11 17.35 -42.01
C GLY A 84 1.65 17.52 -41.59
N CYS A 85 1.41 18.07 -40.40
CA CYS A 85 0.10 18.10 -39.76
C CYS A 85 -0.37 19.55 -39.55
N ASP A 86 -1.64 19.83 -39.84
CA ASP A 86 -2.23 21.16 -39.64
C ASP A 86 -2.95 21.27 -38.29
N ARG A 87 -3.40 20.12 -37.74
CA ARG A 87 -4.24 20.05 -36.54
C ARG A 87 -3.83 18.91 -35.61
N VAL A 88 -3.68 19.20 -34.32
CA VAL A 88 -3.46 18.18 -33.28
C VAL A 88 -4.68 18.04 -32.39
N ILE A 89 -5.03 16.82 -32.03
CA ILE A 89 -5.98 16.51 -30.95
C ILE A 89 -5.19 15.87 -29.81
N LEU A 90 -5.14 16.54 -28.66
CA LEU A 90 -4.59 15.97 -27.43
C LEU A 90 -5.67 15.13 -26.74
N ALA A 91 -5.42 13.82 -26.67
CA ALA A 91 -6.26 12.82 -26.03
C ALA A 91 -5.49 12.08 -24.92
N THR A 92 -4.64 12.81 -24.19
CA THR A 92 -3.98 12.38 -22.95
C THR A 92 -4.96 12.43 -21.76
N ASP A 93 -4.56 11.93 -20.59
CA ASP A 93 -5.42 11.90 -19.39
C ASP A 93 -5.88 13.31 -18.96
N CYS A 94 -7.07 13.44 -18.37
CA CYS A 94 -7.74 14.72 -18.15
C CYS A 94 -7.24 15.52 -16.93
N ASP A 95 -6.08 15.17 -16.38
CA ASP A 95 -5.45 15.85 -15.26
C ASP A 95 -4.31 16.79 -15.69
N ARG A 96 -3.66 17.43 -14.71
CA ARG A 96 -2.51 18.32 -14.94
C ARG A 96 -1.35 17.61 -15.65
N GLU A 97 -1.11 16.35 -15.33
CA GLU A 97 0.01 15.58 -15.86
C GLU A 97 -0.22 15.20 -17.32
N GLY A 98 -1.41 14.71 -17.64
CA GLY A 98 -1.81 14.42 -19.02
C GLY A 98 -1.79 15.67 -19.89
N GLN A 99 -2.22 16.83 -19.36
CA GLN A 99 -2.10 18.11 -20.07
C GLN A 99 -0.62 18.48 -20.35
N LEU A 100 0.27 18.29 -19.37
CA LEU A 100 1.71 18.52 -19.53
C LEU A 100 2.30 17.61 -20.63
N ILE A 101 2.07 16.30 -20.55
CA ILE A 101 2.64 15.31 -21.49
C ILE A 101 2.32 15.66 -22.94
N GLY A 102 1.06 15.99 -23.24
CA GLY A 102 0.63 16.30 -24.60
C GLY A 102 1.16 17.65 -25.08
N GLN A 103 1.01 18.69 -24.28
CA GLN A 103 1.31 20.07 -24.68
C GLN A 103 2.82 20.36 -24.70
N GLU A 104 3.60 19.77 -23.79
CA GLU A 104 5.06 19.98 -23.75
C GLU A 104 5.77 19.48 -25.01
N ILE A 105 5.27 18.38 -25.62
CA ILE A 105 5.77 17.91 -26.91
C ILE A 105 5.55 18.97 -28.00
N LEU A 106 4.37 19.58 -28.04
CA LEU A 106 4.02 20.60 -29.05
C LEU A 106 4.86 21.87 -28.88
N GLU A 107 5.03 22.33 -27.64
CA GLU A 107 5.87 23.48 -27.31
C GLU A 107 7.34 23.22 -27.67
N HIS A 108 7.87 22.03 -27.35
CA HIS A 108 9.26 21.66 -27.64
C HIS A 108 9.58 21.62 -29.14
N VAL A 109 8.66 21.11 -29.98
CA VAL A 109 8.85 21.09 -31.43
C VAL A 109 8.42 22.39 -32.12
N GLY A 110 7.90 23.36 -31.37
CA GLY A 110 7.44 24.64 -31.89
C GLY A 110 6.23 24.51 -32.81
N PHE A 111 5.29 23.61 -32.53
CA PHE A 111 4.07 23.44 -33.34
C PHE A 111 3.25 24.75 -33.34
N ARG A 112 2.66 25.10 -34.50
CA ARG A 112 1.89 26.35 -34.70
C ARG A 112 0.50 26.13 -35.30
N GLY A 113 0.12 24.88 -35.57
CA GLY A 113 -1.21 24.54 -36.10
C GLY A 113 -2.31 24.61 -35.04
N SER A 114 -3.52 24.23 -35.43
CA SER A 114 -4.68 24.19 -34.53
C SER A 114 -4.54 23.05 -33.51
N VAL A 115 -4.83 23.32 -32.24
CA VAL A 115 -4.76 22.29 -31.18
C VAL A 115 -6.10 22.19 -30.46
N MET A 116 -6.67 20.99 -30.49
CA MET A 116 -7.90 20.62 -29.80
C MET A 116 -7.61 19.66 -28.63
N ARG A 117 -8.51 19.59 -27.67
CA ARG A 117 -8.47 18.72 -26.51
C ARG A 117 -9.70 17.81 -26.48
N ALA A 118 -9.46 16.49 -26.41
CA ALA A 118 -10.48 15.50 -26.08
C ALA A 118 -10.41 15.21 -24.58
N ILE A 119 -11.53 15.40 -23.86
CA ILE A 119 -11.61 15.19 -22.41
C ILE A 119 -12.58 14.02 -22.15
N PHE A 120 -12.07 12.95 -21.54
CA PHE A 120 -12.86 11.79 -21.14
C PHE A 120 -12.28 11.17 -19.85
N THR A 121 -13.17 10.64 -19.01
CA THR A 121 -12.84 9.99 -17.73
C THR A 121 -12.98 8.46 -17.79
N ALA A 122 -13.49 7.93 -18.92
CA ALA A 122 -13.61 6.52 -19.22
C ALA A 122 -13.19 6.25 -20.68
N GLN A 123 -12.71 5.05 -20.95
CA GLN A 123 -12.17 4.64 -22.27
C GLN A 123 -13.12 3.68 -23.02
N ASP A 124 -14.38 3.60 -22.62
CA ASP A 124 -15.37 2.86 -23.40
C ASP A 124 -15.70 3.59 -24.72
N PRO A 125 -16.13 2.87 -25.77
CA PRO A 125 -16.34 3.47 -27.08
C PRO A 125 -17.37 4.61 -27.11
N LYS A 126 -18.38 4.59 -26.22
CA LYS A 126 -19.41 5.64 -26.17
C LYS A 126 -18.80 6.93 -25.60
N THR A 127 -18.13 6.85 -24.45
CA THR A 127 -17.47 8.01 -23.82
C THR A 127 -16.42 8.62 -24.74
N ILE A 128 -15.63 7.80 -25.45
CA ILE A 128 -14.65 8.30 -26.42
C ILE A 128 -15.33 9.03 -27.58
N ARG A 129 -16.40 8.48 -28.18
CA ARG A 129 -17.14 9.14 -29.27
C ARG A 129 -17.71 10.47 -28.80
N ASP A 130 -18.39 10.47 -27.65
CA ASP A 130 -18.98 11.67 -27.05
C ASP A 130 -17.94 12.77 -26.78
N ALA A 131 -16.72 12.40 -26.36
CA ALA A 131 -15.63 13.35 -26.13
C ALA A 131 -15.07 13.94 -27.44
N PHE A 132 -15.01 13.15 -28.51
CA PHE A 132 -14.57 13.60 -29.83
C PHE A 132 -15.64 14.42 -30.58
N ASP A 133 -16.91 14.21 -30.27
CA ASP A 133 -18.01 15.05 -30.78
C ASP A 133 -18.05 16.42 -30.06
N ARG A 134 -17.40 16.54 -28.89
CA ARG A 134 -17.33 17.75 -28.05
C ARG A 134 -15.90 18.23 -27.79
N LEU A 135 -15.05 18.18 -28.82
CA LEU A 135 -13.67 18.68 -28.75
C LEU A 135 -13.64 20.15 -28.34
N LYS A 136 -12.70 20.49 -27.44
CA LYS A 136 -12.49 21.87 -26.98
C LYS A 136 -11.21 22.47 -27.56
N PRO A 137 -11.13 23.79 -27.80
CA PRO A 137 -9.86 24.45 -28.03
C PRO A 137 -8.88 24.18 -26.88
N ASN A 138 -7.66 23.72 -27.19
CA ASN A 138 -6.68 23.41 -26.13
C ASN A 138 -6.23 24.66 -25.35
N ALA A 139 -6.41 25.87 -25.91
CA ALA A 139 -6.12 27.13 -25.25
C ALA A 139 -6.90 27.30 -23.92
N GLU A 140 -8.10 26.71 -23.79
CA GLU A 140 -8.86 26.72 -22.54
C GLU A 140 -8.13 26.01 -21.38
N LEU A 141 -7.19 25.11 -21.70
CA LEU A 141 -6.43 24.33 -20.72
C LEU A 141 -5.05 24.94 -20.44
N ARG A 142 -4.77 26.15 -20.96
CA ARG A 142 -3.50 26.84 -20.75
C ARG A 142 -3.16 27.02 -19.25
N PRO A 143 -4.08 27.45 -18.36
CA PRO A 143 -3.77 27.57 -16.94
C PRO A 143 -3.43 26.22 -16.28
N VAL A 144 -4.05 25.12 -16.75
CA VAL A 144 -3.75 23.76 -16.26
C VAL A 144 -2.34 23.33 -16.66
N TYR A 145 -1.96 23.60 -17.91
CA TYR A 145 -0.61 23.36 -18.41
C TYR A 145 0.43 24.17 -17.63
N GLU A 146 0.20 25.46 -17.45
CA GLU A 146 1.13 26.35 -16.73
C GLU A 146 1.30 25.95 -15.26
N ALA A 147 0.24 25.51 -14.59
CA ALA A 147 0.34 24.94 -13.25
C ALA A 147 1.19 23.65 -13.23
N ALA A 148 1.08 22.80 -14.24
CA ALA A 148 1.89 21.59 -14.35
C ALA A 148 3.37 21.91 -14.61
N VAL A 149 3.67 22.86 -15.50
CA VAL A 149 5.02 23.38 -15.73
C VAL A 149 5.60 23.99 -14.46
N ALA A 150 4.82 24.83 -13.75
CA ALA A 150 5.26 25.42 -12.50
C ALA A 150 5.63 24.36 -11.46
N ARG A 151 4.81 23.30 -11.32
CA ARG A 151 5.14 22.16 -10.45
C ARG A 151 6.44 21.49 -10.85
N GLN A 152 6.61 21.12 -12.13
CA GLN A 152 7.79 20.41 -12.64
C GLN A 152 9.08 21.22 -12.42
N GLN A 153 9.04 22.52 -12.73
CA GLN A 153 10.15 23.45 -12.55
C GLN A 153 10.48 23.68 -11.07
N ALA A 154 9.45 23.94 -10.25
CA ALA A 154 9.60 24.15 -8.82
C ALA A 154 10.15 22.91 -8.10
N ASP A 155 9.63 21.72 -8.43
CA ASP A 155 10.14 20.46 -7.90
C ASP A 155 11.61 20.25 -8.29
N GLN A 156 12.02 20.55 -9.52
CA GLN A 156 13.42 20.43 -9.93
C GLN A 156 14.33 21.41 -9.16
N ILE A 157 13.97 22.70 -9.13
CA ILE A 157 14.73 23.74 -8.43
C ILE A 157 14.85 23.40 -6.95
N PHE A 158 13.73 23.16 -6.28
CA PHE A 158 13.68 22.95 -4.84
C PHE A 158 14.38 21.65 -4.43
N ASN A 159 14.02 20.52 -5.05
CA ASN A 159 14.52 19.21 -4.63
C ASN A 159 16.02 19.06 -4.93
N LEU A 160 16.50 19.49 -6.11
CA LEU A 160 17.92 19.36 -6.44
C LEU A 160 18.78 20.31 -5.60
N SER A 161 18.36 21.57 -5.43
CA SER A 161 19.12 22.55 -4.64
C SER A 161 19.27 22.10 -3.19
N LEU A 162 18.19 21.61 -2.58
CA LEU A 162 18.21 21.15 -1.20
C LEU A 162 18.87 19.79 -1.03
N THR A 163 18.74 18.88 -1.99
CA THR A 163 19.47 17.59 -1.99
C THR A 163 20.98 17.82 -2.07
N ARG A 164 21.44 18.71 -2.96
CA ARG A 164 22.87 19.03 -3.06
C ARG A 164 23.37 19.75 -1.81
N THR A 165 22.58 20.67 -1.26
CA THR A 165 22.91 21.34 -0.01
C THR A 165 23.01 20.35 1.13
N ALA A 166 21.96 19.57 1.41
CA ALA A 166 21.97 18.58 2.49
C ALA A 166 23.10 17.55 2.34
N THR A 167 23.35 17.08 1.11
CA THR A 167 24.45 16.13 0.86
C THR A 167 25.82 16.77 1.11
N THR A 168 26.04 18.03 0.70
CA THR A 168 27.33 18.71 0.88
C THR A 168 27.56 19.23 2.30
N THR A 169 26.50 19.56 3.03
CA THR A 169 26.60 20.14 4.37
C THR A 169 26.42 19.12 5.49
N LEU A 170 25.51 18.15 5.34
CA LEU A 170 25.12 17.24 6.43
C LEU A 170 25.78 15.86 6.34
N LEU A 171 26.22 15.42 5.17
CA LEU A 171 26.84 14.09 5.04
C LEU A 171 28.19 14.04 5.76
N ALA A 172 28.46 12.93 6.45
CA ALA A 172 29.73 12.73 7.13
C ALA A 172 30.92 12.66 6.14
N PRO A 173 32.08 13.26 6.46
CA PRO A 173 33.27 13.18 5.61
C PRO A 173 33.65 11.73 5.31
N GLY A 174 33.97 11.44 4.04
CA GLY A 174 34.37 10.11 3.59
C GLY A 174 33.22 9.12 3.35
N VAL A 175 31.99 9.45 3.75
CA VAL A 175 30.80 8.64 3.46
C VAL A 175 30.34 8.90 2.03
N LYS A 176 30.15 7.82 1.25
CA LYS A 176 29.54 7.89 -0.08
C LYS A 176 28.02 7.78 0.05
N GLY A 177 27.28 8.71 -0.55
CA GLY A 177 25.83 8.65 -0.62
C GLY A 177 25.20 10.00 -0.91
N VAL A 178 23.86 10.03 -0.92
CA VAL A 178 23.08 11.23 -1.21
C VAL A 178 21.97 11.36 -0.18
N ILE A 179 21.87 12.54 0.43
CA ILE A 179 20.76 12.91 1.32
C ILE A 179 19.68 13.57 0.46
N GLY A 180 18.73 12.77 0.00
CA GLY A 180 17.62 13.27 -0.81
C GLY A 180 16.66 14.11 0.03
N ILE A 181 16.42 15.34 -0.39
CA ILE A 181 15.42 16.24 0.18
C ILE A 181 14.32 16.48 -0.84
N GLY A 182 13.07 16.48 -0.40
CA GLY A 182 11.97 16.97 -1.23
C GLY A 182 10.62 16.92 -0.54
N ARG A 183 9.65 17.66 -1.10
CA ARG A 183 8.34 17.93 -0.48
C ARG A 183 7.49 16.69 -0.18
N VAL A 184 7.74 15.56 -0.85
CA VAL A 184 7.07 14.27 -0.56
C VAL A 184 7.98 13.34 0.22
N LYS A 185 9.25 13.24 -0.21
CA LYS A 185 10.24 12.32 0.35
C LYS A 185 10.50 12.59 1.83
N THR A 186 10.76 13.84 2.18
CA THR A 186 11.16 14.21 3.54
C THR A 186 10.00 14.09 4.54
N PRO A 187 8.76 14.54 4.24
CA PRO A 187 7.62 14.26 5.11
C PRO A 187 7.28 12.76 5.22
N THR A 188 7.53 11.95 4.19
CA THR A 188 7.36 10.48 4.27
C THR A 188 8.33 9.86 5.28
N LEU A 189 9.59 10.29 5.28
CA LEU A 189 10.55 9.90 6.33
C LEU A 189 10.06 10.34 7.71
N ALA A 190 9.59 11.59 7.83
CA ALA A 190 9.08 12.14 9.08
C ALA A 190 7.92 11.32 9.66
N ILE A 191 6.95 10.91 8.83
CA ILE A 191 5.82 10.05 9.25
C ILE A 191 6.33 8.75 9.91
N VAL A 192 7.36 8.13 9.35
CA VAL A 192 7.94 6.90 9.92
C VAL A 192 8.73 7.19 11.19
N CYS A 193 9.54 8.25 11.21
CA CYS A 193 10.33 8.66 12.38
C CYS A 193 9.42 9.03 13.56
N LEU A 194 8.35 9.78 13.33
CA LEU A 194 7.38 10.15 14.36
C LEU A 194 6.71 8.91 14.98
N ARG A 195 6.33 7.92 14.15
CA ARG A 195 5.81 6.64 14.66
C ARG A 195 6.85 5.89 15.48
N GLU A 196 8.12 5.89 15.07
CA GLU A 196 9.17 5.23 15.84
C GLU A 196 9.39 5.91 17.21
N LEU A 197 9.43 7.25 17.24
CA LEU A 197 9.51 8.01 18.49
C LEU A 197 8.30 7.74 19.39
N GLU A 198 7.08 7.73 18.82
CA GLU A 198 5.85 7.37 19.55
C GLU A 198 5.95 5.97 20.20
N ILE A 199 6.58 5.00 19.51
CA ILE A 199 6.81 3.64 20.03
C ILE A 199 7.90 3.61 21.11
N LEU A 200 8.99 4.36 20.92
CA LEU A 200 10.12 4.39 21.86
C LEU A 200 9.76 5.11 23.16
N ASP A 201 8.98 6.19 23.06
CA ASP A 201 8.52 6.99 24.19
C ASP A 201 7.29 6.38 24.87
N PHE A 202 6.67 5.36 24.25
CA PHE A 202 5.51 4.67 24.80
C PHE A 202 5.86 3.97 26.10
N LYS A 203 5.20 4.38 27.18
CA LYS A 203 5.26 3.72 28.49
C LYS A 203 4.02 2.84 28.63
N PRO A 204 4.15 1.50 28.57
CA PRO A 204 2.99 0.64 28.72
C PRO A 204 2.41 0.76 30.12
N GLU A 205 1.10 0.99 30.18
CA GLU A 205 0.32 1.09 31.40
C GLU A 205 -0.45 -0.21 31.60
N ASP A 206 -0.36 -0.78 32.80
CA ASP A 206 -1.21 -1.89 33.19
C ASP A 206 -2.61 -1.36 33.49
N TYR A 207 -3.61 -2.10 33.03
CA TYR A 207 -5.01 -1.83 33.32
C TYR A 207 -5.76 -3.14 33.47
N PHE A 208 -6.90 -3.06 34.13
CA PHE A 208 -7.71 -4.21 34.45
C PHE A 208 -9.06 -4.08 33.78
N GLU A 209 -9.56 -5.21 33.31
CA GLU A 209 -10.97 -5.38 32.98
C GLU A 209 -11.50 -6.50 33.89
N VAL A 210 -12.80 -6.49 34.16
CA VAL A 210 -13.43 -7.56 34.94
C VAL A 210 -14.41 -8.28 34.04
N THR A 211 -14.29 -9.60 33.95
CA THR A 211 -15.24 -10.46 33.24
C THR A 211 -16.02 -11.28 34.25
N ALA A 212 -17.26 -11.61 33.93
CA ALA A 212 -18.10 -12.49 34.73
C ALA A 212 -19.03 -13.28 33.80
N THR A 213 -19.31 -14.53 34.16
CA THR A 213 -20.29 -15.37 33.46
C THR A 213 -21.67 -15.06 34.00
N ALA A 214 -22.54 -14.52 33.14
CA ALA A 214 -23.94 -14.33 33.44
C ALA A 214 -24.73 -15.60 33.10
N THR A 215 -25.55 -16.05 34.04
CA THR A 215 -26.49 -17.18 33.88
C THR A 215 -27.91 -16.66 33.90
N VAL A 216 -28.66 -16.98 32.86
CA VAL A 216 -30.11 -16.75 32.72
C VAL A 216 -30.82 -18.08 32.50
N ALA A 217 -32.15 -18.11 32.55
CA ALA A 217 -32.93 -19.34 32.36
C ALA A 217 -32.64 -20.06 31.02
N THR A 218 -32.28 -19.29 29.98
CA THR A 218 -32.06 -19.78 28.62
C THR A 218 -30.61 -20.13 28.30
N GLY A 219 -29.66 -19.90 29.21
CA GLY A 219 -28.25 -20.22 29.01
C GLY A 219 -27.28 -19.31 29.75
N THR A 220 -26.01 -19.36 29.35
CA THR A 220 -24.92 -18.58 29.94
C THR A 220 -24.16 -17.79 28.88
N PHE A 221 -23.59 -16.65 29.27
CA PHE A 221 -22.79 -15.80 28.38
C PHE A 221 -21.80 -14.93 29.17
N LEU A 222 -20.75 -14.45 28.51
CA LEU A 222 -19.73 -13.63 29.15
C LEU A 222 -20.13 -12.15 29.15
N MET A 223 -20.09 -11.51 30.31
CA MET A 223 -20.19 -10.06 30.46
C MET A 223 -18.85 -9.47 30.87
N ARG A 224 -18.62 -8.21 30.52
CA ARG A 224 -17.38 -7.52 30.81
C ARG A 224 -17.63 -6.09 31.30
N HIS A 225 -16.96 -5.71 32.38
CA HIS A 225 -16.76 -4.32 32.75
C HIS A 225 -15.39 -3.86 32.23
N ALA A 226 -15.42 -3.14 31.10
CA ALA A 226 -14.25 -2.56 30.44
C ALA A 226 -14.53 -1.10 30.09
N PRO A 227 -14.21 -0.17 31.00
CA PRO A 227 -14.39 1.26 30.74
C PRO A 227 -13.62 1.76 29.51
N PRO A 228 -14.05 2.86 28.88
CA PRO A 228 -13.35 3.44 27.74
C PRO A 228 -11.90 3.82 28.11
N PRO A 229 -11.01 4.03 27.13
CA PRO A 229 -9.58 4.26 27.37
C PRO A 229 -9.25 5.32 28.44
N LYS A 230 -10.06 6.39 28.52
CA LYS A 230 -9.90 7.48 29.51
C LYS A 230 -10.20 7.08 30.96
N ASP A 231 -11.03 6.07 31.17
CA ASP A 231 -11.56 5.64 32.47
C ASP A 231 -11.10 4.22 32.85
N ARG A 232 -10.05 3.69 32.18
CA ARG A 232 -9.51 2.36 32.44
C ARG A 232 -9.20 2.16 33.93
N ILE A 233 -9.49 0.96 34.43
CA ILE A 233 -9.21 0.61 35.83
C ILE A 233 -7.70 0.38 35.96
N LYS A 234 -6.99 1.31 36.61
CA LYS A 234 -5.54 1.22 36.83
C LYS A 234 -5.17 0.57 38.16
N ASP A 235 -6.07 0.62 39.14
CA ASP A 235 -5.85 0.01 40.46
C ASP A 235 -6.41 -1.42 40.49
N ARG A 236 -5.53 -2.38 40.77
CA ARG A 236 -5.89 -3.78 40.90
C ARG A 236 -6.89 -4.02 42.04
N LYS A 237 -6.76 -3.30 43.16
CA LYS A 237 -7.68 -3.46 44.30
C LYS A 237 -9.10 -3.06 43.92
N ARG A 238 -9.25 -2.01 43.11
CA ARG A 238 -10.57 -1.64 42.55
C ARG A 238 -11.12 -2.74 41.65
N ALA A 239 -10.30 -3.33 40.78
CA ALA A 239 -10.74 -4.43 39.92
C ALA A 239 -11.15 -5.67 40.74
N GLU A 240 -10.39 -6.02 41.79
CA GLU A 240 -10.70 -7.12 42.71
C GLU A 240 -11.99 -6.85 43.50
N ALA A 241 -12.20 -5.59 43.94
CA ALA A 241 -13.46 -5.20 44.58
C ALA A 241 -14.66 -5.30 43.63
N ILE A 242 -14.49 -4.94 42.35
CA ILE A 242 -15.53 -5.10 41.32
C ILE A 242 -15.81 -6.58 41.07
N ALA A 243 -14.78 -7.42 40.97
CA ALA A 243 -14.95 -8.86 40.80
C ALA A 243 -15.67 -9.49 42.00
N ALA A 244 -15.30 -9.12 43.23
CA ALA A 244 -15.95 -9.59 44.44
C ALA A 244 -17.41 -9.12 44.55
N ALA A 245 -17.71 -7.89 44.14
CA ALA A 245 -19.09 -7.38 44.09
C ALA A 245 -19.93 -8.05 43.00
N ALA A 246 -19.29 -8.48 41.90
CA ALA A 246 -19.96 -9.20 40.82
C ALA A 246 -20.21 -10.68 41.16
N GLU A 247 -19.35 -11.33 41.95
CA GLU A 247 -19.49 -12.75 42.28
C GLU A 247 -20.79 -13.02 43.06
N GLY A 248 -21.67 -13.85 42.50
CA GLY A 248 -22.97 -14.16 43.09
C GLY A 248 -24.01 -13.04 42.99
N HIS A 249 -23.69 -11.90 42.40
CA HIS A 249 -24.66 -10.82 42.18
C HIS A 249 -25.77 -11.28 41.23
N ALA A 250 -27.00 -11.03 41.63
CA ALA A 250 -28.17 -11.30 40.80
C ALA A 250 -28.99 -10.02 40.60
N GLY A 251 -29.32 -9.71 39.35
CA GLY A 251 -30.10 -8.53 39.01
C GLY A 251 -30.74 -8.63 37.64
N ASP A 252 -31.60 -7.66 37.35
CA ASP A 252 -32.36 -7.62 36.11
C ASP A 252 -31.50 -7.00 35.00
N LEU A 253 -31.47 -7.67 33.84
CA LEU A 253 -30.74 -7.22 32.67
C LEU A 253 -31.47 -6.05 32.00
N ALA A 254 -30.72 -5.02 31.63
CA ALA A 254 -31.17 -4.04 30.65
C ALA A 254 -30.75 -4.53 29.25
N VAL A 255 -31.74 -4.81 28.40
CA VAL A 255 -31.51 -5.39 27.06
C VAL A 255 -32.08 -4.47 26.00
N THR A 256 -31.22 -4.04 25.07
CA THR A 256 -31.63 -3.29 23.87
C THR A 256 -31.33 -4.12 22.63
N VAL A 257 -32.34 -4.29 21.78
CA VAL A 257 -32.23 -5.02 20.51
C VAL A 257 -32.44 -4.03 19.38
N GLU A 258 -31.46 -3.93 18.49
CA GLU A 258 -31.52 -3.05 17.31
C GLU A 258 -31.23 -3.87 16.06
N GLU A 259 -32.04 -3.70 15.01
CA GLU A 259 -31.70 -4.20 13.68
C GLU A 259 -30.82 -3.16 12.97
N LYS A 260 -29.63 -3.57 12.57
CA LYS A 260 -28.63 -2.72 11.93
C LYS A 260 -28.31 -3.21 10.53
N ARG A 261 -27.99 -2.25 9.67
CA ARG A 261 -27.53 -2.49 8.31
C ARG A 261 -26.12 -1.97 8.12
N GLN A 262 -25.32 -2.72 7.37
CA GLN A 262 -23.98 -2.33 6.98
C GLN A 262 -23.84 -2.47 5.47
N GLY A 263 -23.65 -1.34 4.78
CA GLY A 263 -23.35 -1.31 3.36
C GLY A 263 -21.97 -1.92 3.03
N PRO A 264 -21.75 -2.32 1.77
CA PRO A 264 -20.50 -2.93 1.36
C PRO A 264 -19.32 -1.96 1.42
N PRO A 265 -18.07 -2.47 1.54
CA PRO A 265 -16.88 -1.65 1.44
C PRO A 265 -16.81 -0.88 0.11
N ARG A 266 -16.02 0.19 0.08
CA ARG A 266 -15.73 0.92 -1.17
C ARG A 266 -14.80 0.10 -2.07
N LEU A 267 -14.94 0.27 -3.37
CA LEU A 267 -14.03 -0.31 -4.38
C LEU A 267 -12.58 0.13 -4.18
N PHE A 268 -11.65 -0.51 -4.88
CA PHE A 268 -10.22 -0.22 -4.74
C PHE A 268 -9.78 0.97 -5.60
N ASP A 269 -9.06 1.90 -4.99
CA ASP A 269 -8.00 2.67 -5.64
C ASP A 269 -6.66 1.90 -5.46
N LEU A 270 -5.57 2.35 -6.08
CA LEU A 270 -4.28 1.69 -5.93
C LEU A 270 -3.79 1.65 -4.47
N PRO A 271 -3.89 2.73 -3.67
CA PRO A 271 -3.54 2.70 -2.25
C PRO A 271 -4.29 1.64 -1.43
N ALA A 272 -5.62 1.55 -1.56
CA ALA A 272 -6.42 0.56 -0.85
C ALA A 272 -6.08 -0.87 -1.31
N LEU A 273 -5.77 -1.06 -2.59
CA LEU A 273 -5.30 -2.35 -3.12
C LEU A 273 -3.95 -2.74 -2.51
N GLN A 274 -2.97 -1.83 -2.50
CA GLN A 274 -1.64 -2.04 -1.89
C GLN A 274 -1.73 -2.32 -0.40
N LYS A 275 -2.57 -1.59 0.34
CA LYS A 275 -2.84 -1.84 1.76
C LYS A 275 -3.40 -3.24 1.99
N THR A 276 -4.40 -3.64 1.20
CA THR A 276 -5.06 -4.94 1.31
C THR A 276 -4.10 -6.08 0.97
N CYS A 277 -3.37 -5.99 -0.14
CA CYS A 277 -2.38 -6.99 -0.55
C CYS A 277 -1.22 -7.10 0.45
N GLY A 278 -0.76 -5.98 1.02
CA GLY A 278 0.26 -5.96 2.07
C GLY A 278 -0.20 -6.61 3.37
N GLN A 279 -1.44 -6.38 3.78
CA GLN A 279 -2.03 -7.04 4.96
C GLN A 279 -2.26 -8.54 4.74
N ARG A 280 -2.76 -8.93 3.55
CA ARG A 280 -3.21 -10.29 3.24
C ARG A 280 -2.08 -11.23 2.82
N TRP A 281 -1.16 -10.74 1.97
CA TRP A 281 -0.14 -11.56 1.33
C TRP A 281 1.29 -11.09 1.62
N GLY A 282 1.45 -10.03 2.42
CA GLY A 282 2.76 -9.44 2.69
C GLY A 282 3.42 -8.82 1.46
N TRP A 283 2.67 -8.55 0.40
CA TRP A 283 3.20 -7.92 -0.80
C TRP A 283 3.62 -6.49 -0.50
N ASN A 284 4.76 -6.09 -1.06
CA ASN A 284 5.17 -4.70 -1.07
C ASN A 284 4.36 -3.92 -2.14
N ALA A 285 4.50 -2.59 -2.12
CA ALA A 285 3.72 -1.72 -2.98
C ALA A 285 4.02 -1.95 -4.48
N ASP A 286 5.29 -2.17 -4.82
CA ASP A 286 5.78 -2.45 -6.17
C ASP A 286 5.19 -3.76 -6.73
N LYS A 287 5.21 -4.84 -5.94
CA LYS A 287 4.66 -6.14 -6.34
C LYS A 287 3.17 -6.04 -6.62
N THR A 288 2.41 -5.36 -5.75
CA THR A 288 0.97 -5.18 -5.97
C THR A 288 0.69 -4.46 -7.28
N LEU A 289 1.43 -3.37 -7.55
CA LEU A 289 1.28 -2.61 -8.78
C LEU A 289 1.72 -3.43 -10.02
N SER A 290 2.80 -4.20 -9.95
CA SER A 290 3.25 -5.00 -11.10
C SER A 290 2.24 -6.07 -11.48
N VAL A 291 1.68 -6.79 -10.51
CA VAL A 291 0.64 -7.80 -10.77
C VAL A 291 -0.64 -7.14 -11.30
N ALA A 292 -1.02 -5.97 -10.78
CA ALA A 292 -2.16 -5.22 -11.30
C ALA A 292 -1.92 -4.71 -12.74
N GLN A 293 -0.70 -4.26 -13.05
CA GLN A 293 -0.30 -3.84 -14.39
C GLN A 293 -0.42 -5.00 -15.37
N GLU A 294 0.12 -6.18 -15.03
CA GLU A 294 -0.05 -7.40 -15.82
C GLU A 294 -1.51 -7.75 -16.09
N LEU A 295 -2.40 -7.62 -15.09
CA LEU A 295 -3.83 -7.85 -15.29
C LEU A 295 -4.46 -6.79 -16.22
N TYR A 296 -3.96 -5.57 -16.26
CA TYR A 296 -4.52 -4.45 -17.04
C TYR A 296 -4.05 -4.43 -18.50
N ASP A 297 -2.75 -4.58 -18.76
CA ASP A 297 -2.18 -4.47 -20.12
C ASP A 297 -1.25 -5.61 -20.52
N GLY A 298 -1.11 -6.64 -19.68
CA GLY A 298 -0.40 -7.86 -20.05
C GLY A 298 -1.03 -8.55 -21.27
N ASP A 299 -0.19 -9.17 -22.09
CA ASP A 299 -0.60 -9.73 -23.36
C ASP A 299 -1.70 -10.79 -23.20
N GLY A 300 -2.82 -10.57 -23.89
CA GLY A 300 -4.02 -11.39 -23.78
C GLY A 300 -4.69 -11.46 -22.41
N LYS A 301 -4.38 -10.58 -21.44
CA LYS A 301 -5.04 -10.51 -20.13
C LYS A 301 -6.15 -9.45 -20.14
N LYS A 302 -5.81 -8.17 -19.93
CA LYS A 302 -6.73 -7.01 -19.95
C LYS A 302 -7.99 -7.17 -19.08
N LEU A 303 -7.84 -7.86 -17.95
CA LEU A 303 -8.92 -8.31 -17.08
C LEU A 303 -9.43 -7.24 -16.12
N ILE A 304 -8.65 -6.21 -15.84
CA ILE A 304 -9.02 -5.13 -14.91
C ILE A 304 -8.93 -3.76 -15.57
N THR A 305 -9.57 -2.76 -14.97
CA THR A 305 -9.40 -1.35 -15.34
C THR A 305 -8.09 -0.78 -14.82
N TYR A 306 -7.79 0.46 -15.18
CA TYR A 306 -6.46 1.05 -14.98
C TYR A 306 -5.99 0.98 -13.52
N PRO A 307 -4.83 0.34 -13.24
CA PRO A 307 -4.47 -0.07 -11.89
C PRO A 307 -3.81 1.05 -11.07
N ARG A 308 -3.53 2.22 -11.67
CA ARG A 308 -3.05 3.41 -10.94
C ARG A 308 -4.18 4.39 -10.64
N ALA A 309 -5.40 3.87 -10.54
CA ALA A 309 -6.58 4.63 -10.16
C ALA A 309 -6.42 5.31 -8.80
N GLU A 310 -7.03 6.49 -8.70
CA GLU A 310 -7.02 7.34 -7.51
C GLU A 310 -8.41 7.56 -6.90
N ALA A 311 -9.46 7.05 -7.55
CA ALA A 311 -10.84 7.09 -7.06
C ALA A 311 -11.34 5.71 -6.64
N ARG A 312 -12.36 5.71 -5.78
CA ARG A 312 -13.05 4.52 -5.27
C ARG A 312 -14.52 4.46 -5.72
N TYR A 313 -14.85 5.21 -6.77
CA TYR A 313 -16.18 5.33 -7.38
C TYR A 313 -16.14 4.86 -8.84
N LEU A 314 -17.31 4.53 -9.38
CA LEU A 314 -17.59 4.31 -10.79
C LEU A 314 -18.49 5.43 -11.32
N SER A 315 -18.49 5.62 -12.65
CA SER A 315 -19.43 6.56 -13.28
C SER A 315 -20.83 5.96 -13.32
N GLU A 316 -21.86 6.80 -13.24
CA GLU A 316 -23.24 6.35 -13.33
C GLU A 316 -23.57 5.72 -14.69
N ASN A 317 -22.82 6.03 -15.75
CA ASN A 317 -23.00 5.39 -17.06
C ASN A 317 -22.59 3.89 -17.05
N GLN A 318 -21.76 3.46 -16.10
CA GLN A 318 -21.32 2.06 -15.97
C GLN A 318 -22.35 1.18 -15.24
N ILE A 319 -23.50 1.75 -14.84
CA ILE A 319 -24.59 0.99 -14.24
C ILE A 319 -25.15 -0.03 -15.24
N ASP A 320 -25.21 0.34 -16.53
CA ASP A 320 -25.71 -0.53 -17.60
C ASP A 320 -24.79 -1.75 -17.85
N ASP A 321 -23.53 -1.69 -17.43
CA ASP A 321 -22.57 -2.79 -17.53
C ASP A 321 -22.77 -3.86 -16.43
N VAL A 322 -23.43 -3.50 -15.32
CA VAL A 322 -23.56 -4.35 -14.12
C VAL A 322 -24.15 -5.74 -14.44
N PRO A 323 -25.27 -5.87 -15.19
CA PRO A 323 -25.84 -7.19 -15.47
C PRO A 323 -24.88 -8.10 -16.26
N ALA A 324 -24.08 -7.54 -17.17
CA ALA A 324 -23.11 -8.30 -17.95
C ALA A 324 -21.94 -8.76 -17.07
N ILE A 325 -21.37 -7.86 -16.27
CA ILE A 325 -20.27 -8.17 -15.36
C ILE A 325 -20.70 -9.21 -14.32
N VAL A 326 -21.84 -9.02 -13.67
CA VAL A 326 -22.37 -9.97 -12.67
C VAL A 326 -22.51 -11.36 -13.27
N ARG A 327 -23.19 -11.48 -14.43
CA ARG A 327 -23.40 -12.76 -15.12
C ARG A 327 -22.08 -13.47 -15.43
N ALA A 328 -21.10 -12.75 -15.97
CA ALA A 328 -19.81 -13.31 -16.33
C ALA A 328 -19.04 -13.78 -15.09
N LEU A 329 -19.05 -12.99 -14.01
CA LEU A 329 -18.36 -13.33 -12.77
C LEU A 329 -19.03 -14.48 -12.02
N THR A 330 -20.36 -14.50 -11.90
CA THR A 330 -21.09 -15.61 -11.27
C THR A 330 -21.05 -16.89 -12.11
N GLY A 331 -20.69 -16.81 -13.40
CA GLY A 331 -20.37 -17.98 -14.22
C GLY A 331 -19.05 -18.66 -13.82
N LEU A 332 -18.16 -17.98 -13.10
CA LEU A 332 -16.92 -18.57 -12.61
C LEU A 332 -17.21 -19.49 -11.41
N ARG A 333 -16.59 -20.68 -11.38
CA ARG A 333 -16.75 -21.65 -10.29
C ARG A 333 -16.57 -21.06 -8.88
N GLY A 334 -15.65 -20.10 -8.74
CA GLY A 334 -15.37 -19.45 -7.46
C GLY A 334 -16.49 -18.52 -6.95
N PHE A 335 -17.45 -18.14 -7.79
CA PHE A 335 -18.54 -17.20 -7.47
C PHE A 335 -19.93 -17.76 -7.83
N ALA A 336 -20.02 -18.96 -8.40
CA ALA A 336 -21.27 -19.60 -8.83
C ALA A 336 -22.27 -19.87 -7.69
N HIS A 337 -21.81 -19.85 -6.44
CA HIS A 337 -22.65 -20.00 -5.25
C HIS A 337 -23.41 -18.72 -4.89
N LEU A 338 -23.09 -17.57 -5.50
CA LEU A 338 -23.69 -16.28 -5.18
C LEU A 338 -24.96 -16.07 -6.02
N ASP A 339 -26.08 -15.80 -5.36
CA ASP A 339 -27.30 -15.34 -6.04
C ASP A 339 -27.31 -13.81 -6.11
N ILE A 340 -27.04 -13.30 -7.31
CA ILE A 340 -27.10 -11.87 -7.63
C ILE A 340 -28.03 -11.68 -8.83
N SER A 341 -29.20 -12.33 -8.80
CA SER A 341 -30.25 -12.18 -9.81
C SER A 341 -30.81 -10.76 -9.89
N ARG A 342 -30.74 -9.99 -8.80
CA ARG A 342 -31.17 -8.58 -8.71
C ARG A 342 -30.07 -7.69 -8.10
N PRO A 343 -29.13 -7.16 -8.92
CA PRO A 343 -28.09 -6.25 -8.46
C PRO A 343 -28.67 -5.00 -7.77
N VAL A 344 -28.11 -4.62 -6.62
CA VAL A 344 -28.47 -3.41 -5.86
C VAL A 344 -27.54 -2.27 -6.25
N ILE A 345 -28.08 -1.27 -6.96
CA ILE A 345 -27.32 -0.09 -7.40
C ILE A 345 -27.40 1.01 -6.36
N ARG A 346 -26.24 1.46 -5.85
CA ARG A 346 -26.14 2.56 -4.89
C ARG A 346 -25.48 3.77 -5.54
N LYS A 347 -26.24 4.85 -5.69
CA LYS A 347 -25.77 6.13 -6.24
C LYS A 347 -25.36 7.13 -5.16
N GLY A 348 -24.63 8.17 -5.54
CA GLY A 348 -24.30 9.30 -4.68
C GLY A 348 -23.10 9.09 -3.78
N LYS A 349 -22.79 10.08 -2.94
CA LYS A 349 -21.58 10.11 -2.08
C LYS A 349 -21.45 8.89 -1.17
N SER A 350 -22.55 8.33 -0.67
CA SER A 350 -22.55 7.12 0.17
C SER A 350 -22.53 5.81 -0.64
N GLY A 351 -22.89 5.86 -1.92
CA GLY A 351 -22.92 4.72 -2.84
C GLY A 351 -21.59 4.46 -3.55
N HIS A 352 -21.65 3.84 -4.73
CA HIS A 352 -20.46 3.43 -5.48
C HIS A 352 -20.44 4.03 -6.89
N PHE A 353 -21.59 4.41 -7.42
CA PHE A 353 -21.76 5.10 -8.69
C PHE A 353 -22.00 6.59 -8.42
N HIS A 354 -21.06 7.46 -8.79
CA HIS A 354 -21.14 8.88 -8.45
C HIS A 354 -20.26 9.76 -9.34
N ASP A 355 -20.83 10.32 -10.40
CA ASP A 355 -20.11 11.13 -11.39
C ASP A 355 -19.41 12.35 -10.77
N LYS A 356 -20.06 13.02 -9.81
CA LYS A 356 -19.49 14.19 -9.12
C LYS A 356 -18.18 13.87 -8.38
N SER A 357 -17.97 12.61 -7.95
CA SER A 357 -16.70 12.20 -7.34
C SER A 357 -15.61 11.84 -8.35
N LEU A 358 -15.95 11.80 -9.64
CA LEU A 358 -15.03 11.54 -10.75
C LEU A 358 -14.73 12.80 -11.58
N GLU A 359 -15.40 13.93 -11.33
CA GLU A 359 -15.08 15.21 -11.95
C GLU A 359 -13.61 15.58 -11.72
N GLY A 360 -12.87 15.84 -12.81
CA GLY A 360 -11.44 16.17 -12.76
C GLY A 360 -10.52 15.00 -12.39
N VAL A 361 -11.04 13.77 -12.27
CA VAL A 361 -10.27 12.57 -11.97
C VAL A 361 -10.13 11.71 -13.23
N SER A 362 -8.90 11.43 -13.63
CA SER A 362 -8.61 10.68 -14.85
C SER A 362 -9.12 9.24 -14.82
N HIS A 363 -9.20 8.63 -13.63
CA HIS A 363 -9.43 7.20 -13.47
C HIS A 363 -10.40 6.88 -12.33
N HIS A 364 -11.45 6.13 -12.66
CA HIS A 364 -12.37 5.53 -11.71
C HIS A 364 -11.75 4.32 -10.99
N ALA A 365 -12.49 3.67 -10.11
CA ALA A 365 -12.01 2.53 -9.30
C ALA A 365 -11.51 1.33 -10.13
N ILE A 366 -10.61 0.54 -9.53
CA ILE A 366 -10.07 -0.70 -10.11
C ILE A 366 -11.14 -1.80 -10.03
N VAL A 367 -11.66 -2.22 -11.18
CA VAL A 367 -12.74 -3.20 -11.31
C VAL A 367 -12.47 -4.17 -12.47
N PRO A 368 -13.21 -5.29 -12.59
CA PRO A 368 -13.13 -6.14 -13.77
C PRO A 368 -13.50 -5.37 -15.04
N ASN A 369 -12.79 -5.65 -16.13
CA ASN A 369 -12.99 -4.97 -17.40
C ASN A 369 -14.18 -5.57 -18.18
N VAL A 370 -15.21 -4.77 -18.42
CA VAL A 370 -16.42 -5.18 -19.16
C VAL A 370 -16.12 -5.62 -20.60
N ASN A 371 -15.06 -5.10 -21.22
CA ASN A 371 -14.74 -5.33 -22.63
C ASN A 371 -14.18 -6.73 -22.93
N VAL A 372 -13.91 -7.54 -21.91
CA VAL A 372 -13.30 -8.87 -22.06
C VAL A 372 -14.15 -10.02 -21.50
N LEU A 373 -15.38 -9.73 -21.09
CA LEU A 373 -16.23 -10.71 -20.41
C LEU A 373 -16.58 -11.92 -21.28
N ASN A 374 -16.76 -11.73 -22.59
CA ASN A 374 -17.06 -12.82 -23.53
C ASN A 374 -15.88 -13.80 -23.72
N ASP A 375 -14.65 -13.36 -23.43
CA ASP A 375 -13.43 -14.16 -23.55
C ASP A 375 -12.79 -14.42 -22.17
N LEU A 376 -13.55 -14.36 -21.08
CA LEU A 376 -13.00 -14.35 -19.73
C LEU A 376 -12.23 -15.64 -19.40
N GLU A 377 -12.82 -16.81 -19.67
CA GLU A 377 -12.24 -18.12 -19.35
C GLU A 377 -10.87 -18.38 -20.00
N PRO A 378 -10.67 -18.19 -21.33
CA PRO A 378 -9.35 -18.38 -21.94
C PRO A 378 -8.30 -17.38 -21.44
N ARG A 379 -8.71 -16.19 -20.98
CA ARG A 379 -7.80 -15.21 -20.37
C ARG A 379 -7.38 -15.63 -18.96
N LEU A 380 -8.30 -16.20 -18.19
CA LEU A 380 -8.01 -16.72 -16.84
C LEU A 380 -7.00 -17.88 -16.86
N ALA A 381 -7.01 -18.71 -17.91
CA ALA A 381 -6.06 -19.80 -18.08
C ALA A 381 -4.60 -19.32 -18.19
N ARG A 382 -4.38 -18.06 -18.62
CA ARG A 382 -3.03 -17.45 -18.77
C ARG A 382 -2.47 -16.87 -17.48
N LEU A 383 -3.27 -16.78 -16.43
CA LEU A 383 -2.87 -16.13 -15.20
C LEU A 383 -1.99 -17.01 -14.33
N ASN A 384 -0.93 -16.42 -13.77
CA ASN A 384 -0.18 -17.03 -12.67
C ASN A 384 -0.97 -16.94 -11.35
N ASP A 385 -0.46 -17.57 -10.28
CA ASP A 385 -1.18 -17.64 -9.00
C ASP A 385 -1.38 -16.28 -8.32
N ASP A 386 -0.40 -15.38 -8.40
CA ASP A 386 -0.52 -14.04 -7.84
C ASP A 386 -1.55 -13.22 -8.62
N GLU A 387 -1.57 -13.33 -9.95
CA GLU A 387 -2.57 -12.71 -10.82
C GLU A 387 -3.98 -13.23 -10.56
N LYS A 388 -4.15 -14.56 -10.42
CA LYS A 388 -5.44 -15.18 -10.05
C LYS A 388 -5.93 -14.66 -8.71
N ARG A 389 -5.04 -14.59 -7.70
CA ARG A 389 -5.37 -14.06 -6.36
C ARG A 389 -5.82 -12.62 -6.43
N LEU A 390 -5.09 -11.76 -7.14
CA LEU A 390 -5.42 -10.34 -7.26
C LEU A 390 -6.71 -10.12 -8.04
N PHE A 391 -6.89 -10.82 -9.16
CA PHE A 391 -8.11 -10.73 -9.96
C PHE A 391 -9.34 -11.18 -9.15
N ALA A 392 -9.24 -12.28 -8.41
CA ALA A 392 -10.32 -12.77 -7.57
C ALA A 392 -10.66 -11.82 -6.40
N LEU A 393 -9.67 -11.08 -5.88
CA LEU A 393 -9.90 -10.02 -4.88
C LEU A 393 -10.71 -8.86 -5.49
N ILE A 394 -10.34 -8.42 -6.69
CA ILE A 394 -11.02 -7.34 -7.41
C ILE A 394 -12.45 -7.75 -7.78
N CYS A 395 -12.66 -8.99 -8.23
CA CYS A 395 -13.99 -9.55 -8.50
C CYS A 395 -14.89 -9.55 -7.25
N ARG A 396 -14.38 -10.03 -6.11
CA ARG A 396 -15.13 -10.00 -4.83
C ARG A 396 -15.55 -8.58 -4.46
N SER A 397 -14.63 -7.62 -4.60
CA SER A 397 -14.95 -6.22 -4.31
C SER A 397 -16.03 -5.68 -5.23
N TYR A 398 -16.06 -6.04 -6.51
CA TYR A 398 -17.11 -5.60 -7.44
C TYR A 398 -18.46 -6.25 -7.11
N LEU A 399 -18.47 -7.58 -6.90
CA LEU A 399 -19.70 -8.30 -6.55
C LEU A 399 -20.30 -7.79 -5.24
N ALA A 400 -19.48 -7.52 -4.22
CA ALA A 400 -19.95 -6.97 -2.94
C ALA A 400 -20.78 -5.69 -3.09
N ILE A 401 -20.37 -4.77 -3.98
CA ILE A 401 -21.02 -3.45 -4.08
C ILE A 401 -22.41 -3.50 -4.73
N VAL A 402 -22.70 -4.58 -5.45
CA VAL A 402 -24.00 -4.82 -6.09
C VAL A 402 -24.86 -5.84 -5.34
N MET A 403 -24.41 -6.32 -4.18
CA MET A 403 -25.19 -7.19 -3.29
C MET A 403 -25.96 -6.38 -2.24
N PRO A 404 -27.00 -6.95 -1.60
CA PRO A 404 -27.71 -6.32 -0.48
C PRO A 404 -26.80 -5.98 0.71
N ASP A 405 -27.27 -5.08 1.58
CA ASP A 405 -26.58 -4.77 2.82
C ASP A 405 -26.47 -6.01 3.73
N TYR A 406 -25.42 -6.06 4.55
CA TYR A 406 -25.37 -6.98 5.68
C TYR A 406 -26.36 -6.51 6.74
N GLU A 407 -27.38 -7.30 7.03
CA GLU A 407 -28.40 -7.02 8.04
C GLU A 407 -28.15 -7.92 9.25
N TYR A 408 -28.08 -7.34 10.44
CA TYR A 408 -27.86 -8.09 11.67
C TYR A 408 -28.64 -7.50 12.83
N ARG A 409 -29.05 -8.38 13.74
CA ARG A 409 -29.64 -8.00 15.02
C ARG A 409 -28.51 -7.81 16.02
N GLN A 410 -28.38 -6.61 16.56
CA GLN A 410 -27.44 -6.32 17.63
C GLN A 410 -28.20 -6.28 18.96
N THR A 411 -27.85 -7.17 19.87
CA THR A 411 -28.36 -7.18 21.24
C THR A 411 -27.30 -6.61 22.15
N THR A 412 -27.57 -5.48 22.80
CA THR A 412 -26.72 -4.90 23.85
C THR A 412 -27.34 -5.24 25.19
N VAL A 413 -26.55 -5.86 26.07
CA VAL A 413 -26.98 -6.25 27.40
C VAL A 413 -26.12 -5.53 28.41
N THR A 414 -26.75 -4.90 29.39
CA THR A 414 -26.05 -4.33 30.54
C THR A 414 -26.66 -4.81 31.85
N LEU A 415 -25.81 -4.90 32.87
CA LEU A 415 -26.20 -5.26 34.23
C LEU A 415 -25.43 -4.35 35.20
N PRO A 416 -26.10 -3.45 35.93
CA PRO A 416 -25.46 -2.68 36.98
C PRO A 416 -25.16 -3.57 38.19
N VAL A 417 -23.90 -3.55 38.63
CA VAL A 417 -23.44 -4.21 39.86
C VAL A 417 -23.20 -3.13 40.92
N PRO A 418 -23.94 -3.15 42.04
CA PRO A 418 -23.73 -2.22 43.15
C PRO A 418 -22.32 -2.32 43.71
N MET A 419 -21.73 -1.16 44.05
CA MET A 419 -20.41 -1.10 44.68
C MET A 419 -20.53 -0.54 46.11
N PRO A 420 -19.59 -0.87 47.01
CA PRO A 420 -19.59 -0.35 48.39
C PRO A 420 -19.49 1.18 48.49
N ASP A 421 -18.98 1.87 47.46
CA ASP A 421 -18.89 3.33 47.39
C ASP A 421 -20.17 4.00 46.87
N GLY A 422 -21.25 3.22 46.70
CA GLY A 422 -22.58 3.69 46.31
C GLY A 422 -22.78 3.95 44.81
N LYS A 423 -21.73 3.82 43.98
CA LYS A 423 -21.85 3.99 42.52
C LYS A 423 -21.78 2.65 41.80
N PRO A 424 -22.87 2.16 41.17
CA PRO A 424 -22.84 0.88 40.49
C PRO A 424 -21.87 0.93 39.29
N VAL A 425 -21.26 -0.22 39.01
CA VAL A 425 -20.44 -0.42 37.79
C VAL A 425 -21.24 -1.23 36.79
N GLU A 426 -21.17 -0.84 35.52
CA GLU A 426 -21.91 -1.51 34.46
C GLU A 426 -21.10 -2.66 33.86
N PHE A 427 -21.61 -3.88 33.97
CA PHE A 427 -21.17 -4.99 33.13
C PHE A 427 -21.92 -4.95 31.80
N ARG A 428 -21.22 -5.17 30.70
CA ARG A 428 -21.78 -5.06 29.35
C ARG A 428 -21.35 -6.22 28.45
N THR A 429 -22.25 -6.62 27.57
CA THR A 429 -21.92 -7.47 26.42
C THR A 429 -22.70 -7.07 25.17
N ILE A 430 -22.20 -7.43 24.00
CA ILE A 430 -22.87 -7.25 22.72
C ILE A 430 -22.95 -8.61 22.03
N GLY A 431 -24.15 -9.00 21.63
CA GLY A 431 -24.39 -10.10 20.72
C GLY A 431 -24.76 -9.60 19.33
N ARG A 432 -24.33 -10.32 18.29
CA ARG A 432 -24.76 -10.07 16.92
C ARG A 432 -25.23 -11.37 16.27
N VAL A 433 -26.42 -11.33 15.71
CA VAL A 433 -26.98 -12.44 14.94
C VAL A 433 -27.22 -11.95 13.51
N PRO A 434 -26.56 -12.53 12.49
CA PRO A 434 -26.86 -12.26 11.09
C PRO A 434 -28.35 -12.52 10.79
N ILE A 435 -29.02 -11.54 10.18
CA ILE A 435 -30.37 -11.69 9.61
C ILE A 435 -30.24 -12.00 8.12
N LYS A 436 -29.39 -11.22 7.43
CA LYS A 436 -29.01 -11.44 6.03
C LYS A 436 -27.52 -11.15 5.87
N LEU A 437 -26.77 -12.10 5.31
CA LEU A 437 -25.34 -11.90 5.07
C LEU A 437 -25.10 -10.82 4.01
N GLY A 438 -25.94 -10.75 2.98
CA GLY A 438 -25.83 -9.75 1.91
C GLY A 438 -24.45 -9.81 1.26
N TRP A 439 -23.81 -8.66 1.09
CA TRP A 439 -22.47 -8.58 0.51
C TRP A 439 -21.40 -9.40 1.25
N LYS A 440 -21.60 -9.78 2.53
CA LYS A 440 -20.64 -10.64 3.24
C LYS A 440 -20.56 -12.06 2.65
N GLU A 441 -21.57 -12.52 1.92
CA GLU A 441 -21.58 -13.86 1.30
C GLU A 441 -20.40 -14.08 0.34
N VAL A 442 -19.99 -13.03 -0.38
CA VAL A 442 -18.85 -13.06 -1.31
C VAL A 442 -17.50 -13.33 -0.63
N TYR A 443 -17.45 -13.18 0.71
CA TYR A 443 -16.26 -13.38 1.54
C TYR A 443 -16.37 -14.64 2.42
N THR A 444 -17.36 -15.51 2.21
CA THR A 444 -17.56 -16.70 3.05
C THR A 444 -16.46 -17.76 2.89
N GLY A 445 -16.17 -18.47 3.99
CA GLY A 445 -15.04 -19.41 4.16
C GLY A 445 -13.94 -18.86 5.08
N ASN A 446 -12.82 -19.58 5.22
CA ASN A 446 -11.57 -19.06 5.81
C ASN A 446 -10.91 -18.03 4.86
N ASP A 447 -11.70 -17.16 4.22
CA ASP A 447 -11.22 -16.12 3.32
C ASP A 447 -10.52 -15.04 4.17
N PRO A 448 -9.19 -14.90 4.08
CA PRO A 448 -8.46 -13.88 4.83
C PRO A 448 -8.78 -12.44 4.36
N GLY A 449 -9.66 -12.27 3.37
CA GLY A 449 -10.17 -10.99 2.87
C GLY A 449 -11.51 -10.56 3.46
N ALA A 450 -12.14 -11.35 4.33
CA ALA A 450 -13.27 -10.87 5.12
C ALA A 450 -12.82 -9.67 5.98
N PRO A 451 -13.64 -8.60 6.10
CA PRO A 451 -13.35 -7.53 7.04
C PRO A 451 -13.20 -8.14 8.45
N PRO A 452 -12.22 -7.71 9.25
CA PRO A 452 -12.02 -8.26 10.58
C PRO A 452 -13.31 -8.18 11.39
N GLU A 453 -13.75 -9.32 11.91
CA GLU A 453 -14.85 -9.38 12.88
C GLU A 453 -14.42 -8.67 14.16
N ALA A 454 -15.35 -7.96 14.80
CA ALA A 454 -15.01 -7.26 16.03
C ALA A 454 -14.71 -8.28 17.15
N GLU A 455 -13.62 -8.10 17.89
CA GLU A 455 -13.13 -9.03 18.94
C GLU A 455 -14.11 -9.33 20.09
N ASN A 456 -15.31 -8.72 20.10
CA ASN A 456 -16.32 -8.91 21.14
C ASN A 456 -17.62 -9.53 20.59
N GLU A 457 -17.61 -10.15 19.41
CA GLU A 457 -18.78 -10.81 18.85
C GLU A 457 -18.96 -12.19 19.50
N GLN A 458 -20.00 -12.35 20.32
CA GLN A 458 -20.48 -13.64 20.81
C GLN A 458 -21.94 -13.84 20.39
N THR A 459 -22.34 -15.09 20.21
CA THR A 459 -23.76 -15.43 20.11
C THR A 459 -24.35 -15.41 21.51
N LEU A 460 -25.39 -14.61 21.72
CA LEU A 460 -26.12 -14.57 23.00
C LEU A 460 -27.30 -15.55 22.95
N PRO A 461 -27.65 -16.20 24.07
CA PRO A 461 -28.90 -16.95 24.17
C PRO A 461 -30.10 -16.01 24.04
N PRO A 462 -31.32 -16.53 23.79
CA PRO A 462 -32.53 -15.73 23.81
C PRO A 462 -32.70 -15.04 25.17
N ILE A 463 -32.72 -13.72 25.19
CA ILE A 463 -32.81 -12.89 26.41
C ILE A 463 -33.77 -11.72 26.18
N SER A 464 -34.53 -11.39 27.21
CA SER A 464 -35.49 -10.29 27.25
C SER A 464 -35.05 -9.21 28.23
N ASN A 465 -35.52 -7.99 28.01
CA ASN A 465 -35.32 -6.91 28.97
C ASN A 465 -36.04 -7.25 30.29
N GLY A 466 -35.35 -7.11 31.41
CA GLY A 466 -35.83 -7.51 32.73
C GLY A 466 -35.56 -8.97 33.11
N ASP A 467 -34.96 -9.78 32.23
CA ASP A 467 -34.54 -11.13 32.60
C ASP A 467 -33.56 -11.07 33.77
N ARG A 468 -33.75 -11.93 34.76
CA ARG A 468 -32.86 -12.01 35.91
C ARG A 468 -31.63 -12.84 35.57
N ALA A 469 -30.45 -12.24 35.75
CA ALA A 469 -29.17 -12.91 35.56
C ALA A 469 -28.42 -13.04 36.90
N ALA A 470 -27.76 -14.17 37.10
CA ALA A 470 -26.79 -14.36 38.19
C ALA A 470 -25.37 -14.38 37.61
N LEU A 471 -24.49 -13.54 38.17
CA LEU A 471 -23.09 -13.47 37.81
C LEU A 471 -22.27 -14.48 38.63
N SER A 472 -21.31 -15.13 37.98
CA SER A 472 -20.40 -16.11 38.56
C SER A 472 -19.06 -16.10 37.84
N ASP A 473 -18.05 -16.73 38.43
CA ASP A 473 -16.71 -16.86 37.80
C ASP A 473 -16.12 -15.48 37.44
N ALA A 474 -16.27 -14.52 38.35
CA ALA A 474 -15.79 -13.17 38.17
C ALA A 474 -14.24 -13.15 38.17
N LYS A 475 -13.66 -12.67 37.09
CA LYS A 475 -12.22 -12.70 36.83
C LYS A 475 -11.68 -11.31 36.54
N VAL A 476 -10.59 -10.98 37.22
CA VAL A 476 -9.79 -9.80 36.90
C VAL A 476 -8.83 -10.16 35.76
N GLU A 477 -9.03 -9.54 34.60
CA GLU A 477 -8.14 -9.65 33.46
C GLU A 477 -7.11 -8.52 33.51
N ALA A 478 -5.86 -8.87 33.84
CA ALA A 478 -4.74 -7.95 33.72
C ALA A 478 -4.37 -7.77 32.25
N LYS A 479 -4.54 -6.55 31.75
CA LYS A 479 -4.15 -6.13 30.41
C LYS A 479 -3.07 -5.06 30.48
N ARG A 480 -2.42 -4.85 29.34
CA ARG A 480 -1.37 -3.85 29.21
C ARG A 480 -1.53 -3.11 27.90
N THR A 481 -1.44 -1.78 27.96
CA THR A 481 -1.51 -0.96 26.75
C THR A 481 -0.37 -1.34 25.80
N GLN A 482 -0.64 -1.29 24.50
CA GLN A 482 0.34 -1.62 23.47
C GLN A 482 0.74 -0.34 22.74
N PRO A 483 2.02 -0.20 22.35
CA PRO A 483 2.42 0.89 21.48
C PRO A 483 1.68 0.79 20.14
N PRO A 484 1.56 1.90 19.40
CA PRO A 484 0.99 1.88 18.06
C PRO A 484 1.78 0.93 17.15
N PRO A 485 1.13 0.25 16.20
CA PRO A 485 1.84 -0.63 15.28
C PRO A 485 2.75 0.17 14.36
N ARG A 486 3.94 -0.38 14.06
CA ARG A 486 4.78 0.14 12.97
C ARG A 486 4.07 0.01 11.63
N TYR A 487 4.48 0.85 10.67
CA TYR A 487 3.97 0.75 9.31
C TYR A 487 4.53 -0.46 8.58
N ASN A 488 3.73 -1.06 7.70
CA ASN A 488 4.23 -1.78 6.51
C ASN A 488 4.10 -0.83 5.31
N GLU A 489 4.56 -1.23 4.12
CA GLU A 489 4.47 -0.33 2.96
C GLU A 489 3.04 0.08 2.62
N GLY A 490 2.08 -0.83 2.72
CA GLY A 490 0.66 -0.54 2.46
C GLY A 490 0.06 0.45 3.46
N THR A 491 0.36 0.30 4.75
CA THR A 491 -0.11 1.25 5.79
C THR A 491 0.68 2.56 5.79
N LEU A 492 1.92 2.58 5.28
CA LEU A 492 2.67 3.81 5.03
C LEU A 492 2.08 4.59 3.85
N ILE A 493 1.71 3.91 2.75
CA ILE A 493 1.04 4.54 1.60
C ILE A 493 -0.31 5.11 2.02
N ASP A 494 -1.07 4.40 2.86
CA ASP A 494 -2.31 4.90 3.48
C ASP A 494 -2.04 6.13 4.35
N ALA A 495 -0.94 6.14 5.12
CA ALA A 495 -0.54 7.31 5.90
C ALA A 495 -0.12 8.51 5.01
N MET A 496 0.56 8.26 3.89
CA MET A 496 0.90 9.30 2.90
C MET A 496 -0.37 9.88 2.24
N GLN A 497 -1.35 9.04 1.88
CA GLN A 497 -2.65 9.47 1.35
C GLN A 497 -3.45 10.29 2.38
N ASN A 498 -3.26 9.99 3.66
CA ASN A 498 -3.90 10.67 4.77
C ASN A 498 -2.95 11.60 5.54
N ALA A 499 -1.94 12.16 4.85
CA ALA A 499 -0.91 12.99 5.47
C ALA A 499 -1.48 14.25 6.15
N TRP A 500 -2.69 14.66 5.78
CA TRP A 500 -3.48 15.69 6.45
C TRP A 500 -3.69 15.44 7.96
N ARG A 501 -3.54 14.20 8.44
CA ARG A 501 -3.62 13.85 9.88
C ARG A 501 -2.43 14.37 10.69
N PHE A 502 -1.33 14.71 10.03
CA PHE A 502 -0.11 15.22 10.64
C PHE A 502 0.00 16.74 10.53
N VAL A 503 -1.06 17.41 10.05
CA VAL A 503 -1.11 18.86 9.87
C VAL A 503 -2.10 19.45 10.86
N GLU A 504 -1.63 20.43 11.63
CA GLU A 504 -2.43 21.11 12.65
C GLU A 504 -3.33 22.20 12.05
N ASP A 505 -2.82 22.98 11.09
CA ASP A 505 -3.58 24.04 10.44
C ASP A 505 -4.82 23.47 9.69
N PRO A 506 -6.04 23.91 10.03
CA PRO A 506 -7.26 23.38 9.43
C PRO A 506 -7.35 23.59 7.91
N THR A 507 -6.88 24.74 7.41
CA THR A 507 -6.94 25.09 5.99
C THR A 507 -6.01 24.21 5.18
N LEU A 508 -4.76 24.05 5.62
CA LEU A 508 -3.78 23.17 4.99
C LEU A 508 -4.21 21.70 5.06
N ARG A 509 -4.80 21.29 6.19
CA ARG A 509 -5.36 19.96 6.38
C ARG A 509 -6.48 19.68 5.38
N ASP A 510 -7.41 20.59 5.18
CA ASP A 510 -8.51 20.41 4.23
C ASP A 510 -8.01 20.38 2.79
N ARG A 511 -7.07 21.27 2.43
CA ARG A 511 -6.45 21.22 1.09
C ARG A 511 -5.72 19.90 0.84
N LEU A 512 -5.02 19.33 1.83
CA LEU A 512 -4.39 18.03 1.70
C LEU A 512 -5.39 16.87 1.59
N LYS A 513 -6.58 16.96 2.21
CA LYS A 513 -7.64 15.97 1.98
C LYS A 513 -8.06 15.98 0.51
N GLU A 514 -8.22 17.16 -0.09
CA GLU A 514 -8.56 17.31 -1.51
C GLU A 514 -7.43 16.82 -2.43
N ALA A 515 -6.17 17.12 -2.11
CA ALA A 515 -5.00 16.60 -2.82
C ALA A 515 -4.75 15.10 -2.61
N LYS A 516 -5.53 14.43 -1.74
CA LYS A 516 -5.33 13.04 -1.32
C LYS A 516 -3.95 12.80 -0.71
N GLY A 517 -3.46 13.74 0.09
CA GLY A 517 -2.23 13.67 0.87
C GLY A 517 -0.97 14.05 0.09
N ILE A 518 0.14 13.35 0.36
CA ILE A 518 1.44 13.60 -0.30
C ILE A 518 1.78 12.49 -1.31
N GLY A 519 2.33 12.91 -2.44
CA GLY A 519 2.60 12.03 -3.58
C GLY A 519 1.33 11.53 -4.27
N THR A 520 1.47 11.12 -5.53
CA THR A 520 0.39 10.52 -6.32
C THR A 520 0.43 8.98 -6.19
N PRO A 521 -0.66 8.26 -6.49
CA PRO A 521 -0.65 6.79 -6.44
C PRO A 521 0.51 6.14 -7.21
N ALA A 522 0.94 6.75 -8.32
CA ALA A 522 2.05 6.27 -9.13
C ALA A 522 3.45 6.49 -8.52
N THR A 523 3.61 7.42 -7.57
CA THR A 523 4.93 7.86 -7.08
C THR A 523 5.24 7.42 -5.65
N ARG A 524 4.23 7.09 -4.82
CA ARG A 524 4.45 6.78 -3.40
C ARG A 524 5.37 5.59 -3.15
N ALA A 525 5.23 4.51 -3.92
CA ALA A 525 6.09 3.33 -3.81
C ALA A 525 7.57 3.67 -4.13
N GLU A 526 7.79 4.45 -5.19
CA GLU A 526 9.13 4.89 -5.59
C GLU A 526 9.78 5.81 -4.55
N VAL A 527 9.00 6.66 -3.88
CA VAL A 527 9.49 7.49 -2.75
C VAL A 527 10.00 6.60 -1.61
N ILE A 528 9.21 5.59 -1.19
CA ILE A 528 9.59 4.65 -0.14
C ILE A 528 10.84 3.87 -0.54
N LYS A 529 10.90 3.37 -1.77
CA LYS A 529 12.06 2.67 -2.33
C LYS A 529 13.30 3.56 -2.38
N GLY A 530 13.14 4.83 -2.75
CA GLY A 530 14.19 5.83 -2.72
C GLY A 530 14.76 6.05 -1.32
N LEU A 531 13.90 6.19 -0.30
CA LEU A 531 14.32 6.32 1.10
C LEU A 531 15.06 5.06 1.60
N LYS A 532 14.63 3.87 1.16
CA LYS A 532 15.34 2.62 1.45
C LYS A 532 16.72 2.55 0.80
N ARG A 533 16.81 2.91 -0.50
CA ARG A 533 18.09 2.96 -1.23
C ARG A 533 19.07 3.95 -0.62
N GLN A 534 18.58 5.04 -0.04
CA GLN A 534 19.38 6.06 0.65
C GLN A 534 19.72 5.70 2.10
N ASN A 535 19.39 4.48 2.55
CA ASN A 535 19.55 4.01 3.93
C ASN A 535 18.92 4.97 4.97
N MET A 536 17.80 5.60 4.64
CA MET A 536 16.98 6.40 5.58
C MET A 536 15.91 5.54 6.24
N LEU A 537 15.38 4.59 5.48
CA LEU A 537 14.43 3.58 5.94
C LEU A 537 14.99 2.18 5.66
N ALA A 538 14.56 1.21 6.44
CA ALA A 538 14.87 -0.20 6.22
C ALA A 538 13.61 -1.06 6.30
N ALA A 539 13.71 -2.29 5.79
CA ALA A 539 12.70 -3.31 6.00
C ALA A 539 13.09 -4.17 7.21
N ASP A 540 12.18 -4.35 8.16
CA ASP A 540 12.25 -5.39 9.18
C ASP A 540 11.09 -6.37 8.98
N GLY A 541 11.38 -7.47 8.29
CA GLY A 541 10.34 -8.35 7.76
C GLY A 541 9.38 -7.56 6.85
N LYS A 542 8.10 -7.51 7.23
CA LYS A 542 7.07 -6.74 6.51
C LYS A 542 6.97 -5.27 6.93
N LEU A 543 7.68 -4.87 7.99
CA LEU A 543 7.60 -3.54 8.57
C LEU A 543 8.61 -2.59 7.94
N VAL A 544 8.29 -1.31 7.96
CA VAL A 544 9.16 -0.21 7.56
C VAL A 544 9.63 0.49 8.83
N VAL A 545 10.94 0.58 9.02
CA VAL A 545 11.58 1.18 10.20
C VAL A 545 12.55 2.28 9.77
N PRO A 546 12.72 3.36 10.55
CA PRO A 546 13.75 4.34 10.25
C PRO A 546 15.12 3.78 10.66
N THR A 547 16.16 4.13 9.91
CA THR A 547 17.55 3.83 10.27
C THR A 547 18.06 4.89 11.27
N PRO A 548 19.24 4.71 11.90
CA PRO A 548 19.86 5.76 12.70
C PRO A 548 20.10 7.03 11.89
N ALA A 549 20.51 6.88 10.62
CA ALA A 549 20.62 7.98 9.67
C ALA A 549 19.27 8.69 9.45
N GLY A 550 18.19 7.94 9.25
CA GLY A 550 16.85 8.49 9.05
C GLY A 550 16.33 9.28 10.26
N LEU A 551 16.50 8.74 11.47
CA LEU A 551 16.16 9.43 12.72
C LEU A 551 17.00 10.68 12.94
N HIS A 552 18.31 10.58 12.70
CA HIS A 552 19.23 11.71 12.86
C HIS A 552 18.91 12.83 11.86
N LEU A 553 18.71 12.49 10.58
CA LEU A 553 18.31 13.46 9.57
C LEU A 553 16.98 14.12 9.94
N PHE A 554 15.99 13.34 10.36
CA PHE A 554 14.71 13.87 10.81
C PHE A 554 14.87 14.87 11.96
N ASP A 555 15.65 14.56 12.99
CA ASP A 555 15.87 15.47 14.11
C ASP A 555 16.60 16.77 13.71
N LEU A 556 17.62 16.66 12.84
CA LEU A 556 18.32 17.83 12.28
C LEU A 556 17.37 18.72 11.48
N LEU A 557 16.58 18.14 10.58
CA LEU A 557 15.64 18.91 9.75
C LEU A 557 14.51 19.51 10.59
N ARG A 558 13.99 18.79 11.58
CA ARG A 558 12.97 19.31 12.50
C ARG A 558 13.46 20.56 13.25
N LYS A 559 14.75 20.63 13.60
CA LYS A 559 15.34 21.78 14.30
C LYS A 559 15.72 22.93 13.37
N SER A 560 16.31 22.63 12.21
CA SER A 560 16.89 23.63 11.32
C SER A 560 15.95 24.11 10.20
N ALA A 561 15.05 23.24 9.73
CA ALA A 561 14.19 23.47 8.58
C ALA A 561 12.86 22.69 8.72
N PRO A 562 12.03 22.99 9.74
CA PRO A 562 10.85 22.19 10.09
C PRO A 562 9.84 22.03 8.94
N VAL A 563 9.73 23.03 8.06
CA VAL A 563 8.86 22.98 6.87
C VAL A 563 9.20 21.83 5.92
N LEU A 564 10.41 21.27 5.97
CA LEU A 564 10.80 20.12 5.14
C LEU A 564 10.24 18.79 5.64
N VAL A 565 9.95 18.68 6.94
CA VAL A 565 9.39 17.47 7.54
C VAL A 565 7.87 17.54 7.72
N ASP A 566 7.29 18.73 7.56
CA ASP A 566 5.84 18.95 7.62
C ASP A 566 5.16 18.67 6.26
N PRO A 567 4.19 17.73 6.18
CA PRO A 567 3.42 17.52 4.96
C PRO A 567 2.56 18.73 4.55
N GLY A 568 2.27 19.67 5.46
CA GLY A 568 1.57 20.93 5.19
C GLY A 568 2.20 21.78 4.08
N THR A 569 3.53 21.68 3.88
CA THR A 569 4.23 22.33 2.77
C THR A 569 3.70 21.89 1.41
N THR A 570 3.31 20.61 1.26
CA THR A 570 2.66 20.15 0.02
C THR A 570 1.31 20.83 -0.18
N ALA A 571 0.54 21.07 0.87
CA ALA A 571 -0.73 21.79 0.80
C ALA A 571 -0.53 23.21 0.25
N VAL A 572 0.44 23.94 0.80
CA VAL A 572 0.78 25.30 0.38
C VAL A 572 1.12 25.35 -1.12
N TRP A 573 1.91 24.39 -1.59
CA TRP A 573 2.26 24.30 -3.00
C TRP A 573 1.02 24.04 -3.86
N GLU A 574 0.20 23.08 -3.47
CA GLU A 574 -1.03 22.76 -4.21
C GLU A 574 -1.99 23.97 -4.29
N MET A 575 -2.12 24.78 -3.22
CA MET A 575 -2.89 26.03 -3.26
C MET A 575 -2.31 27.03 -4.27
N ARG A 576 -0.98 27.24 -4.28
CA ARG A 576 -0.32 28.13 -5.24
C ARG A 576 -0.51 27.67 -6.68
N LEU A 577 -0.53 26.35 -6.91
CA LEU A 577 -0.80 25.78 -8.23
C LEU A 577 -2.27 25.97 -8.63
N ASP A 578 -3.21 25.95 -7.69
CA ASP A 578 -4.62 26.27 -7.95
C ASP A 578 -4.81 27.75 -8.29
N ASP A 579 -4.02 28.64 -7.67
CA ASP A 579 -4.03 30.06 -7.99
C ASP A 579 -3.60 30.33 -9.44
N ILE A 580 -2.68 29.52 -10.00
CA ILE A 580 -2.35 29.56 -11.43
C ILE A 580 -3.57 29.14 -12.26
N VAL A 581 -4.20 28.01 -11.92
CA VAL A 581 -5.36 27.50 -12.67
C VAL A 581 -6.53 28.49 -12.67
N THR A 582 -6.70 29.23 -11.58
CA THR A 582 -7.78 30.22 -11.40
C THR A 582 -7.41 31.64 -11.84
N GLY A 583 -6.19 31.86 -12.34
CA GLY A 583 -5.71 33.17 -12.78
C GLY A 583 -5.43 34.16 -11.64
N ARG A 584 -5.35 33.69 -10.38
CA ARG A 584 -4.98 34.51 -9.21
C ARG A 584 -3.46 34.69 -9.06
N ALA A 585 -2.66 33.85 -9.72
CA ALA A 585 -1.20 33.94 -9.68
C ALA A 585 -0.58 33.62 -11.06
N GLU A 586 0.47 34.34 -11.40
CA GLU A 586 1.31 34.04 -12.56
C GLU A 586 2.23 32.85 -12.27
N PHE A 587 2.32 31.91 -13.20
CA PHE A 587 3.06 30.65 -12.97
C PHE A 587 4.55 30.88 -12.71
N ARG A 588 5.16 31.88 -13.36
CA ARG A 588 6.56 32.28 -13.11
C ARG A 588 6.75 32.82 -11.70
N GLY A 589 5.81 33.64 -11.22
CA GLY A 589 5.84 34.18 -9.86
C GLY A 589 5.76 33.08 -8.80
N VAL A 590 4.99 32.01 -9.05
CA VAL A 590 4.95 30.84 -8.17
C VAL A 590 6.29 30.10 -8.15
N ILE A 591 6.93 29.91 -9.31
CA ILE A 591 8.27 29.28 -9.40
C ILE A 591 9.31 30.12 -8.63
N ASP A 592 9.33 31.43 -8.85
CA ASP A 592 10.27 32.35 -8.20
C ASP A 592 10.06 32.36 -6.67
N GLY A 593 8.81 32.42 -6.21
CA GLY A 593 8.49 32.36 -4.78
C GLY A 593 8.90 31.04 -4.11
N ILE A 594 8.86 29.92 -4.84
CA ILE A 594 9.37 28.63 -4.34
C ILE A 594 10.91 28.62 -4.32
N ALA A 595 11.55 29.23 -5.31
CA ALA A 595 13.00 29.32 -5.34
C ALA A 595 13.55 30.20 -4.19
N THR A 596 12.89 31.33 -3.88
CA THR A 596 13.22 32.14 -2.70
C THR A 596 13.10 31.34 -1.40
N GLU A 597 12.09 30.49 -1.28
CA GLU A 597 11.97 29.61 -0.11
C GLU A 597 13.09 28.57 -0.07
N ALA A 598 13.48 28.01 -1.22
CA ALA A 598 14.64 27.11 -1.30
C ALA A 598 15.93 27.81 -0.85
N GLU A 599 16.16 29.07 -1.21
CA GLU A 599 17.33 29.84 -0.74
C GLU A 599 17.36 30.01 0.78
N ARG A 600 16.22 30.33 1.39
CA ARG A 600 16.09 30.43 2.85
C ARG A 600 16.44 29.10 3.52
N LEU A 601 15.94 28.00 2.97
CA LEU A 601 16.21 26.66 3.49
C LEU A 601 17.67 26.24 3.27
N ILE A 602 18.29 26.62 2.15
CA ILE A 602 19.73 26.45 1.93
C ILE A 602 20.51 27.16 3.03
N ALA A 603 20.19 28.42 3.33
CA ALA A 603 20.85 29.18 4.38
C ALA A 603 20.70 28.50 5.74
N ALA A 604 19.49 28.05 6.09
CA ALA A 604 19.22 27.34 7.32
C ALA A 604 20.00 26.02 7.46
N LEU A 605 20.11 25.24 6.39
CA LEU A 605 20.88 23.99 6.37
C LEU A 605 22.40 24.22 6.45
N LYS A 606 22.89 25.38 5.99
CA LYS A 606 24.30 25.78 6.12
C LYS A 606 24.62 26.26 7.53
N SER A 607 23.74 27.06 8.14
CA SER A 607 23.92 27.60 9.49
C SER A 607 23.68 26.57 10.58
N GLY A 608 22.96 25.49 10.27
CA GLY A 608 22.48 24.50 11.24
C GLY A 608 23.54 23.76 12.07
N GLY A 609 24.85 23.95 11.81
CA GLY A 609 25.97 23.59 12.72
C GLY A 609 26.01 22.15 13.26
N GLY A 610 25.19 21.26 12.72
CA GLY A 610 24.82 20.01 13.37
C GLY A 610 25.81 18.87 13.14
N THR A 611 25.67 17.84 13.96
CA THR A 611 26.33 16.54 13.78
C THR A 611 26.07 15.98 12.40
N LYS A 612 27.09 15.35 11.79
CA LYS A 612 26.99 14.82 10.43
C LYS A 612 26.15 13.54 10.40
N VAL A 613 25.37 13.36 9.34
CA VAL A 613 24.60 12.15 9.07
C VAL A 613 25.53 11.09 8.46
N ASP A 614 25.65 9.96 9.13
CA ASP A 614 26.37 8.78 8.64
C ASP A 614 25.39 7.78 8.01
N LEU A 615 25.50 7.57 6.70
CA LEU A 615 24.68 6.63 5.94
C LEU A 615 25.21 5.18 5.98
N GLY A 616 26.38 4.93 6.57
CA GLY A 616 27.00 3.61 6.64
C GLY A 616 26.41 2.70 7.73
N ALA A 617 25.75 3.27 8.74
CA ALA A 617 25.17 2.50 9.83
C ALA A 617 23.89 1.76 9.39
N PRO A 618 23.82 0.42 9.52
CA PRO A 618 22.58 -0.31 9.22
C PRO A 618 21.48 0.05 10.22
N ALA A 619 20.22 -0.17 9.84
CA ALA A 619 19.11 -0.06 10.78
C ALA A 619 19.31 -1.04 11.96
N PRO A 620 19.08 -0.62 13.22
CA PRO A 620 19.11 -1.55 14.34
C PRO A 620 17.99 -2.59 14.14
N PRO A 621 18.25 -3.88 14.42
CA PRO A 621 17.20 -4.89 14.39
C PRO A 621 16.13 -4.50 15.42
N VAL A 622 14.85 -4.65 15.06
CA VAL A 622 13.77 -4.35 16.00
C VAL A 622 13.93 -5.26 17.21
N LYS A 623 14.10 -4.65 18.39
CA LYS A 623 13.95 -5.36 19.65
C LYS A 623 12.49 -5.80 19.73
N ARG A 624 12.21 -7.05 19.39
CA ARG A 624 10.91 -7.66 19.66
C ARG A 624 10.72 -7.58 21.16
N ALA A 625 9.82 -6.72 21.63
CA ALA A 625 9.37 -6.79 23.00
C ALA A 625 8.85 -8.22 23.19
N ALA A 626 9.57 -9.02 23.97
CA ALA A 626 9.17 -10.38 24.28
C ALA A 626 7.90 -10.27 25.12
N ILE A 627 6.74 -10.26 24.45
CA ILE A 627 5.46 -10.50 25.11
C ILE A 627 5.49 -11.99 25.46
N LYS A 628 6.13 -12.32 26.58
CA LYS A 628 5.90 -13.60 27.25
C LYS A 628 4.43 -13.59 27.64
N ARG A 629 3.59 -14.28 26.84
CA ARG A 629 2.33 -14.83 27.35
C ARG A 629 2.70 -15.71 28.54
N ARG A 630 2.68 -15.14 29.75
CA ARG A 630 2.69 -15.94 30.98
C ARG A 630 1.34 -16.66 31.00
N ALA A 631 1.34 -17.91 30.55
CA ALA A 631 0.28 -18.84 30.93
C ALA A 631 0.28 -18.90 32.47
N ALA A 632 -0.81 -18.45 33.09
CA ALA A 632 -1.04 -18.62 34.50
C ALA A 632 -1.22 -20.13 34.77
N GLY A 633 -0.15 -20.75 35.26
CA GLY A 633 -0.10 -22.15 35.64
C GLY A 633 1.05 -22.36 36.60
N ALA A 634 0.94 -21.78 37.80
CA ALA A 634 1.86 -22.05 38.88
C ALA A 634 1.55 -23.42 39.47
N LYS A 635 2.50 -24.37 39.41
CA LYS A 635 2.60 -25.47 40.38
C LYS A 635 3.91 -25.28 41.17
N PRO A 636 3.95 -25.59 42.47
CA PRO A 636 5.10 -25.25 43.32
C PRO A 636 6.29 -26.16 43.03
N ALA A 637 7.48 -25.58 42.93
CA ALA A 637 8.73 -26.30 42.78
C ALA A 637 9.23 -26.84 44.14
N VAL A 638 9.45 -28.15 44.20
CA VAL A 638 10.14 -28.83 45.29
C VAL A 638 11.64 -28.57 45.17
N LEU A 639 12.23 -28.10 46.27
CA LEU A 639 13.68 -27.96 46.46
C LEU A 639 14.41 -29.29 46.27
N ARG A 640 15.49 -29.31 45.48
CA ARG A 640 16.61 -30.21 45.73
C ARG A 640 17.95 -29.54 45.43
N LYS A 641 18.80 -29.55 46.46
CA LYS A 641 20.12 -28.93 46.56
C LYS A 641 21.21 -29.70 45.79
N ARG A 642 22.28 -28.96 45.48
CA ARG A 642 23.71 -29.36 45.38
C ARG A 642 24.09 -30.15 44.11
N LYS A 643 25.23 -29.93 43.45
CA LYS A 643 26.58 -29.57 43.93
C LYS A 643 27.42 -28.98 42.76
N THR A 644 28.34 -28.10 43.13
CA THR A 644 29.48 -27.54 42.38
C THR A 644 30.55 -28.59 42.03
N ALA A 645 31.27 -28.42 40.90
CA ALA A 645 32.74 -28.51 40.81
C ALA A 645 33.23 -28.13 39.40
N ALA A 646 34.46 -27.60 39.36
CA ALA A 646 35.11 -26.86 38.29
C ALA A 646 36.23 -27.68 37.60
N ALA A 647 36.68 -27.16 36.44
CA ALA A 647 38.04 -27.25 35.82
C ALA A 647 38.54 -28.68 35.43
N ALA A 648 39.46 -28.92 34.50
CA ALA A 648 40.46 -28.12 33.79
C ALA A 648 40.99 -28.91 32.55
N THR A 649 41.59 -28.18 31.60
CA THR A 649 42.83 -28.46 30.81
C THR A 649 43.07 -29.76 30.02
N GLY A 650 43.63 -29.58 28.80
CA GLY A 650 44.81 -30.35 28.37
C GLY A 650 44.83 -30.77 26.89
N ASP A 651 45.69 -30.12 26.11
CA ASP A 651 46.19 -30.45 24.77
C ASP A 651 46.69 -31.93 24.67
N ASP A 652 47.00 -32.56 23.51
CA ASP A 652 48.02 -32.14 22.56
C ASP A 652 48.28 -33.22 21.45
N VAL A 653 48.95 -32.79 20.37
CA VAL A 653 49.88 -33.52 19.45
C VAL A 653 49.41 -34.33 18.20
N ALA A 654 49.71 -33.70 17.04
CA ALA A 654 50.45 -34.13 15.82
C ALA A 654 49.85 -34.96 14.64
N ALA A 655 50.23 -34.45 13.45
CA ALA A 655 50.11 -34.96 12.08
C ALA A 655 51.21 -35.98 11.70
N PRO A 656 51.30 -36.54 10.45
CA PRO A 656 51.88 -35.79 9.31
C PRO A 656 51.45 -36.15 7.85
N VAL A 657 51.40 -35.10 6.99
CA VAL A 657 52.05 -34.87 5.66
C VAL A 657 52.31 -36.03 4.64
N LYS A 658 51.87 -35.88 3.36
CA LYS A 658 52.72 -35.68 2.13
C LYS A 658 52.02 -35.77 0.74
N ARG A 659 52.19 -34.67 -0.04
CA ARG A 659 52.63 -34.50 -1.48
C ARG A 659 51.77 -34.99 -2.69
N ARG A 660 51.31 -34.04 -3.55
CA ARG A 660 51.77 -33.65 -4.94
C ARG A 660 51.49 -34.71 -6.04
N ARG A 661 51.03 -34.44 -7.28
CA ARG A 661 51.34 -33.35 -8.27
C ARG A 661 50.36 -33.40 -9.48
N LYS A 662 50.31 -32.29 -10.24
CA LYS A 662 49.56 -31.97 -11.49
C LYS A 662 50.05 -32.71 -12.76
N THR A 663 49.21 -32.78 -13.81
CA THR A 663 49.50 -32.34 -15.21
C THR A 663 48.24 -32.28 -16.10
N THR A 664 48.34 -31.47 -17.17
CA THR A 664 47.35 -30.98 -18.16
C THR A 664 47.54 -31.60 -19.56
N ALA A 665 46.49 -31.71 -20.41
CA ALA A 665 46.47 -31.43 -21.87
C ALA A 665 45.13 -31.83 -22.54
N ALA A 666 44.79 -31.20 -23.68
CA ALA A 666 43.60 -31.38 -24.53
C ALA A 666 44.00 -31.74 -26.00
N PRO A 667 43.08 -31.73 -27.01
CA PRO A 667 42.32 -32.83 -27.64
C PRO A 667 42.84 -33.25 -29.06
N PRO A 668 42.17 -34.20 -29.79
CA PRO A 668 41.36 -33.80 -30.97
C PRO A 668 40.11 -34.69 -31.30
N GLU A 669 39.59 -34.60 -32.54
CA GLU A 669 38.20 -34.65 -33.08
C GLU A 669 37.42 -35.97 -33.35
N ARG A 670 36.07 -35.80 -33.38
CA ARG A 670 34.94 -36.35 -34.20
C ARG A 670 34.87 -37.82 -34.71
N ALA A 671 33.75 -38.49 -34.42
CA ALA A 671 32.74 -38.99 -35.39
C ALA A 671 31.48 -39.60 -34.68
N ALA A 672 30.34 -39.62 -35.43
CA ALA A 672 28.94 -40.07 -35.18
C ALA A 672 28.77 -41.45 -34.49
N GLU A 673 27.65 -41.93 -33.89
CA GLU A 673 26.20 -41.69 -34.03
C GLU A 673 25.42 -42.42 -32.87
N THR A 674 24.40 -41.77 -32.28
CA THR A 674 23.13 -42.25 -31.61
C THR A 674 23.09 -43.31 -30.46
N PRO A 675 22.05 -43.32 -29.59
CA PRO A 675 22.25 -43.27 -28.12
C PRO A 675 21.72 -44.50 -27.35
N LEU A 676 22.39 -44.82 -26.23
CA LEU A 676 21.89 -45.71 -25.18
C LEU A 676 21.26 -44.89 -24.03
N PRO A 677 20.25 -45.42 -23.31
CA PRO A 677 19.43 -44.62 -22.39
C PRO A 677 20.24 -44.23 -21.14
N ALA A 678 20.40 -42.92 -20.93
CA ALA A 678 21.05 -42.38 -19.74
C ALA A 678 20.08 -42.34 -18.56
N LYS A 679 20.47 -43.00 -17.46
CA LYS A 679 19.90 -42.81 -16.11
C LYS A 679 19.91 -41.32 -15.76
N SER A 680 18.75 -40.77 -15.40
CA SER A 680 18.65 -39.41 -14.85
C SER A 680 19.46 -39.33 -13.56
N ARG A 681 20.56 -38.56 -13.56
CA ARG A 681 21.14 -38.04 -12.32
C ARG A 681 20.33 -36.79 -11.96
N GLY A 682 19.37 -36.94 -11.05
CA GLY A 682 18.67 -35.78 -10.51
C GLY A 682 19.63 -34.87 -9.72
N ASN A 683 19.25 -33.60 -9.61
CA ASN A 683 20.01 -32.64 -8.81
C ASN A 683 20.04 -33.09 -7.34
N PRO A 684 21.13 -32.82 -6.58
CA PRO A 684 21.16 -33.15 -5.17
C PRO A 684 20.14 -32.29 -4.37
N PRO A 685 19.53 -32.83 -3.30
CA PRO A 685 18.66 -32.07 -2.41
C PRO A 685 19.41 -30.95 -1.70
N THR A 686 18.71 -29.87 -1.34
CA THR A 686 19.32 -28.80 -0.53
C THR A 686 19.61 -29.26 0.89
N GLU A 687 20.61 -28.68 1.55
CA GLU A 687 20.95 -29.00 2.96
C GLU A 687 19.74 -28.85 3.91
N ARG A 688 18.86 -27.87 3.65
CA ARG A 688 17.64 -27.67 4.42
C ARG A 688 16.63 -28.80 4.24
N MET A 689 16.49 -29.32 3.02
CA MET A 689 15.62 -30.47 2.74
C MET A 689 16.13 -31.73 3.44
N LEU A 690 17.45 -31.97 3.43
CA LEU A 690 18.07 -33.10 4.11
C LEU A 690 17.94 -33.00 5.64
N ALA A 691 18.16 -31.81 6.20
CA ALA A 691 17.97 -31.56 7.63
C ALA A 691 16.51 -31.80 8.06
N PHE A 692 15.55 -31.37 7.22
CA PHE A 692 14.13 -31.58 7.49
C PHE A 692 13.71 -33.04 7.34
N ALA A 693 14.17 -33.74 6.29
CA ALA A 693 13.92 -35.16 6.08
C ALA A 693 14.49 -36.01 7.22
N THR A 694 15.71 -35.71 7.67
CA THR A 694 16.34 -36.39 8.81
C THR A 694 15.57 -36.14 10.11
N SER A 695 15.18 -34.89 10.38
CA SER A 695 14.38 -34.52 11.56
C SER A 695 12.98 -35.17 11.55
N LEU A 696 12.36 -35.28 10.38
CA LEU A 696 11.07 -35.92 10.20
C LEU A 696 11.16 -37.44 10.42
N ALA A 697 12.21 -38.06 9.87
CA ALA A 697 12.51 -39.48 10.01
C ALA A 697 12.77 -39.86 11.48
N THR A 698 13.58 -39.08 12.20
CA THR A 698 13.81 -39.26 13.65
C THR A 698 12.52 -39.13 14.46
N ARG A 699 11.66 -38.16 14.15
CA ARG A 699 10.38 -37.98 14.87
C ARG A 699 9.39 -39.11 14.62
N LYS A 700 9.45 -39.76 13.47
CA LYS A 700 8.54 -40.85 13.08
C LYS A 700 9.14 -42.26 13.25
N GLY A 701 10.40 -42.37 13.70
CA GLY A 701 11.09 -43.65 13.88
C GLY A 701 11.32 -44.41 12.58
N ILE A 702 11.46 -43.72 11.45
CA ILE A 702 11.69 -44.32 10.13
C ILE A 702 13.12 -44.02 9.65
N GLU A 703 13.71 -44.91 8.86
CA GLU A 703 15.02 -44.66 8.23
C GLU A 703 14.88 -43.80 6.97
N VAL A 704 15.92 -43.00 6.67
CA VAL A 704 15.99 -42.20 5.45
C VAL A 704 16.63 -43.03 4.34
N PRO A 705 15.91 -43.38 3.24
CA PRO A 705 16.48 -44.12 2.13
C PRO A 705 17.71 -43.42 1.53
N GLY A 706 18.69 -44.19 1.05
CA GLY A 706 19.93 -43.64 0.51
C GLY A 706 19.72 -42.63 -0.64
N GLU A 707 18.70 -42.89 -1.47
CA GLU A 707 18.34 -42.05 -2.63
C GLU A 707 17.84 -40.66 -2.22
N VAL A 708 17.21 -40.53 -1.04
CA VAL A 708 16.77 -39.25 -0.46
C VAL A 708 17.95 -38.33 -0.16
N ARG A 709 19.16 -38.88 -0.03
CA ARG A 709 20.38 -38.10 0.24
C ARG A 709 21.05 -37.58 -1.02
N SER A 710 20.80 -38.19 -2.17
CA SER A 710 21.50 -37.89 -3.42
C SER A 710 20.60 -37.36 -4.54
N ASP A 711 19.28 -37.50 -4.42
CA ASP A 711 18.32 -37.07 -5.45
C ASP A 711 17.20 -36.18 -4.89
N PHE A 712 17.04 -35.00 -5.49
CA PHE A 712 16.09 -33.97 -5.07
C PHE A 712 14.63 -34.43 -5.12
N ASP A 713 14.25 -35.17 -6.16
CA ASP A 713 12.87 -35.61 -6.34
C ASP A 713 12.53 -36.75 -5.39
N ALA A 714 13.47 -37.66 -5.13
CA ALA A 714 13.35 -38.66 -4.07
C ALA A 714 13.21 -38.01 -2.68
N CYS A 715 13.98 -36.96 -2.40
CA CYS A 715 13.89 -36.22 -1.13
C CYS A 715 12.56 -35.50 -0.98
N ARG A 716 12.06 -34.89 -2.06
CA ARG A 716 10.74 -34.23 -2.07
C ARG A 716 9.61 -35.24 -1.86
N GLN A 717 9.60 -36.37 -2.56
CA GLN A 717 8.58 -37.41 -2.38
C GLN A 717 8.55 -37.97 -0.96
N PHE A 718 9.73 -38.23 -0.37
CA PHE A 718 9.84 -38.66 1.02
C PHE A 718 9.22 -37.64 2.00
N LEU A 719 9.50 -36.34 1.78
CA LEU A 719 8.91 -35.29 2.59
C LEU A 719 7.39 -35.18 2.40
N ASP A 720 6.89 -35.26 1.16
CA ASP A 720 5.46 -35.18 0.86
C ASP A 720 4.69 -36.36 1.49
N GLN A 721 5.26 -37.57 1.44
CA GLN A 721 4.67 -38.78 2.01
C GLN A 721 4.63 -38.75 3.54
N HIS A 722 5.65 -38.20 4.19
CA HIS A 722 5.79 -38.29 5.65
C HIS A 722 5.47 -36.99 6.40
N SER A 723 5.30 -35.84 5.74
CA SER A 723 5.04 -34.54 6.39
C SER A 723 3.57 -34.24 6.65
N ALA A 724 2.63 -34.98 6.04
CA ALA A 724 1.21 -34.82 6.31
C ALA A 724 0.88 -35.15 7.78
N ARG A 725 0.26 -34.19 8.48
CA ARG A 725 -0.34 -34.36 9.80
C ARG A 725 -1.64 -35.15 9.65
N THR A 726 -1.70 -36.32 10.26
CA THR A 726 -2.99 -36.98 10.56
C THR A 726 -3.81 -36.06 11.48
N PRO A 727 -5.13 -35.91 11.28
CA PRO A 727 -5.93 -35.04 12.12
C PRO A 727 -6.05 -35.65 13.53
N SER A 728 -5.80 -34.82 14.54
CA SER A 728 -6.14 -35.04 15.95
C SER A 728 -6.64 -33.72 16.51
#